data_AF-A0A5C7I1V5-F1
#
_entry.id   AF-A0A5C7I1V5-F1
#
_cell.length_a   1.000
_cell.length_b   1.000
_cell.length_c   1.000
_cell.angle_alpha   90.00
_cell.angle_beta   90.00
_cell.angle_gamma   90.00
#
_symmetry.space_group_name_H-M   'P 1'
#
loop_
_entity.id
_entity.type
_entity.pdbx_description
1 polymer ?
#
loop_
_entity_poly.entity_id
_entity_poly.type
_entity_poly.pdbx_seq_one_letter_code
_entity_poly.pdbx_strand_id
1 'polypeptide(L)'
;MKMPLKDPENLSISSKDPIMKNRASLTLPKLMFCFIILTSLTCAFYSLKLLFSSNSNSNQEPLIQSIVRQSNPQKALPQPGSSPNPETLEKTSLKHIVFGIGTSSNTWKHRKEYIKYWWRPNEMRGHVWMDQPIIKNNTDDHDDAHLLPPIKISSDTSKFMYRNPRGTRDAIRISRIVSETLRMGMEDVRWFVMGDDDTVFITDNLVRVLSKYDHNQFYYIGSTSESHVQNMDFSYGMAYGGGGFAISYPLAKALSKMQDKCLHRYPNLYSSDQRIHACLSELGVPLTREPGFHQCDLYVNIFGLLAAHPITPLVSLHHLDIVGPIFPNMDRVESLKRLKVSLNLDSAGLIQQSFCYDISRNWTVSVSWGYAVQILQGNIPAREMEVPVRTFFDWNGVGGENSFSFNTRPVSMDPCQKPSLYFVSNSLYNPKTNQTASEYVRFRVPNKKCRWKTADPARISRLEVYKKPDPTMWDRAPRRNCCRILPTKKKRTLVIDVGVCRDGLPLDNKASWPACIIPAREILEIPVRTFLDWNGVGDDTVFVVADNNLVRVSSKYDHNQFYYIGSTLESHMQNMDFSYGMAYGGGGFAISYPLEKAKMQDECLHRYPNLYGSDQSIYACLAELGVPLTREPGFHQAPRGNCCRILPTKKKRSLVIDVGVVRPLKSSDCLKLKEI
;
A
#
# COMPACT_ATOMS: atom_id res chain seq x y z
N MET A 1 -27.76 2.16 0.67
CA MET A 1 -28.87 1.26 1.03
C MET A 1 -28.72 0.94 2.52
N LYS A 2 -29.60 1.46 3.38
CA LYS A 2 -29.55 1.22 4.83
C LYS A 2 -29.99 -0.22 5.12
N MET A 3 -29.07 -1.09 5.52
CA MET A 3 -29.44 -2.27 6.31
C MET A 3 -29.52 -1.84 7.78
N PRO A 4 -30.56 -2.24 8.53
CA PRO A 4 -30.70 -1.83 9.92
C PRO A 4 -29.64 -2.52 10.79
N LEU A 5 -28.93 -1.73 11.58
CA LEU A 5 -28.07 -2.17 12.67
C LEU A 5 -28.93 -2.89 13.71
N LYS A 6 -28.59 -4.13 14.04
CA LYS A 6 -29.03 -4.80 15.28
C LYS A 6 -27.89 -4.74 16.29
N ASP A 7 -28.22 -4.30 17.50
CA ASP A 7 -27.33 -4.22 18.65
C ASP A 7 -26.70 -5.59 18.98
N PRO A 8 -25.41 -5.64 19.37
CA PRO A 8 -24.73 -6.89 19.69
C PRO A 8 -24.72 -7.11 21.21
N GLU A 9 -25.86 -7.45 21.80
CA GLU A 9 -25.88 -8.10 23.11
C GLU A 9 -26.85 -9.28 23.09
N ASN A 10 -26.32 -10.46 23.45
CA ASN A 10 -26.98 -11.76 23.61
C ASN A 10 -27.43 -12.50 22.34
N LEU A 11 -26.63 -13.46 21.89
CA LEU A 11 -27.14 -14.68 21.25
C LEU A 11 -26.27 -15.89 21.60
N SER A 12 -26.72 -16.61 22.63
CA SER A 12 -26.45 -18.02 22.83
C SER A 12 -27.18 -18.82 21.74
N ILE A 13 -26.45 -19.69 21.05
CA ILE A 13 -27.01 -20.54 19.99
C ILE A 13 -27.60 -21.80 20.64
N SER A 14 -28.92 -21.89 20.67
CA SER A 14 -29.67 -23.14 20.90
C SER A 14 -30.26 -23.60 19.57
N SER A 15 -29.94 -24.83 19.18
CA SER A 15 -30.41 -25.53 17.99
C SER A 15 -31.79 -26.16 18.21
N LYS A 16 -32.70 -26.01 17.23
CA LYS A 16 -33.94 -26.76 16.88
C LYS A 16 -34.95 -25.71 16.37
N ASP A 17 -35.52 -25.78 15.17
CA ASP A 17 -36.30 -26.88 14.59
C ASP A 17 -36.55 -26.70 13.06
N PRO A 18 -37.15 -27.70 12.37
CA PRO A 18 -37.09 -27.91 10.92
C PRO A 18 -38.37 -27.49 10.18
N ILE A 19 -38.31 -27.28 8.86
CA ILE A 19 -39.38 -27.56 7.87
C ILE A 19 -38.75 -27.55 6.46
N MET A 20 -38.77 -28.68 5.75
CA MET A 20 -39.21 -28.82 4.35
C MET A 20 -39.18 -30.30 3.95
N LYS A 21 -40.36 -30.91 3.89
CA LYS A 21 -40.59 -32.24 3.31
C LYS A 21 -40.81 -32.13 1.80
N ASN A 22 -40.47 -33.23 1.12
CA ASN A 22 -40.86 -33.67 -0.23
C ASN A 22 -40.09 -33.10 -1.44
N ARG A 23 -38.95 -33.74 -1.74
CA ARG A 23 -38.54 -34.04 -3.12
C ARG A 23 -38.15 -35.51 -3.22
N ALA A 24 -38.68 -36.18 -4.23
CA ALA A 24 -38.39 -37.57 -4.54
C ALA A 24 -36.87 -37.78 -4.72
N SER A 25 -36.30 -38.71 -3.96
CA SER A 25 -34.88 -39.04 -4.04
C SER A 25 -34.62 -39.89 -5.29
N LEU A 26 -33.95 -39.32 -6.29
CA LEU A 26 -33.27 -40.11 -7.31
C LEU A 26 -32.10 -40.81 -6.61
N THR A 27 -32.09 -42.14 -6.60
CA THR A 27 -31.03 -42.91 -5.96
C THR A 27 -29.68 -42.63 -6.64
N LEU A 28 -28.61 -42.54 -5.83
CA LEU A 28 -27.24 -42.26 -6.25
C LEU A 28 -26.77 -43.01 -7.52
N PRO A 29 -27.15 -44.29 -7.75
CA PRO A 29 -26.77 -45.01 -8.98
C PRO A 29 -27.40 -44.41 -10.25
N LYS A 30 -28.63 -43.90 -10.16
CA LYS A 30 -29.32 -43.27 -11.31
C LYS A 30 -28.69 -41.92 -11.66
N LEU A 31 -28.23 -41.16 -10.67
CA LEU A 31 -27.49 -39.92 -10.90
C LEU A 31 -26.14 -40.19 -11.58
N MET A 32 -25.42 -41.21 -11.12
CA MET A 32 -24.15 -41.61 -11.73
C MET A 32 -24.33 -42.10 -13.17
N PHE A 33 -25.39 -42.86 -13.45
CA PHE A 33 -25.72 -43.32 -14.80
C PHE A 33 -26.04 -42.14 -15.74
N CYS A 34 -26.81 -41.14 -15.28
CA CYS A 34 -27.07 -39.92 -16.04
C CYS A 34 -25.78 -39.12 -16.31
N PHE A 35 -24.88 -39.02 -15.33
CA PHE A 35 -23.59 -38.35 -15.51
C PHE A 35 -22.69 -39.06 -16.53
N ILE A 36 -22.67 -40.40 -16.53
CA ILE A 36 -21.90 -41.19 -17.51
C ILE A 36 -22.46 -41.01 -18.93
N ILE A 37 -23.79 -40.98 -19.09
CA ILE A 37 -24.41 -40.72 -20.39
C ILE A 37 -24.10 -39.29 -20.88
N LEU A 38 -24.19 -38.29 -20.02
CA LEU A 38 -23.94 -36.90 -20.38
C LEU A 38 -22.47 -36.65 -20.79
N THR A 39 -21.54 -37.29 -20.09
CA THR A 39 -20.10 -37.23 -20.40
C THR A 39 -19.75 -38.01 -21.66
N SER A 40 -20.37 -39.17 -21.90
CA SER A 40 -20.19 -39.92 -23.14
C SER A 40 -20.73 -39.17 -24.37
N LEU A 41 -21.91 -38.54 -24.26
CA LEU A 41 -22.50 -37.74 -25.34
C LEU A 41 -21.65 -36.52 -25.68
N THR A 42 -21.09 -35.83 -24.68
CA THR A 42 -20.21 -34.67 -24.90
C THR A 42 -18.88 -35.10 -25.54
N CYS A 43 -18.29 -36.21 -25.13
CA CYS A 43 -17.10 -36.78 -25.76
C CYS A 43 -17.36 -37.20 -27.22
N ALA A 44 -18.51 -37.82 -27.51
CA ALA A 44 -18.90 -38.17 -28.87
C ALA A 44 -19.07 -36.91 -29.74
N PHE A 45 -19.69 -35.85 -29.20
CA PHE A 45 -19.87 -34.58 -29.92
C PHE A 45 -18.54 -33.89 -30.23
N TYR A 46 -17.60 -33.89 -29.29
CA TYR A 46 -16.26 -33.34 -29.51
C TYR A 46 -15.43 -34.16 -30.50
N SER A 47 -15.55 -35.49 -30.45
CA SER A 47 -14.87 -36.39 -31.40
C SER A 47 -15.42 -36.22 -32.82
N LEU A 48 -16.74 -36.04 -32.97
CA LEU A 48 -17.36 -35.70 -34.25
C LEU A 48 -16.88 -34.33 -34.76
N LYS A 49 -16.78 -33.33 -33.89
CA LYS A 49 -16.30 -31.98 -34.25
C LYS A 49 -14.84 -31.99 -34.74
N LEU A 50 -14.00 -32.85 -34.16
CA LEU A 50 -12.62 -33.07 -34.59
C LEU A 50 -12.52 -33.79 -35.95
N LEU A 51 -13.42 -34.73 -36.22
CA LEU A 51 -13.50 -35.42 -37.51
C LEU A 51 -14.05 -34.52 -38.63
N PHE A 52 -14.97 -33.60 -38.33
CA PHE A 52 -15.54 -32.66 -39.30
C PHE A 52 -14.74 -31.36 -39.48
N SER A 53 -13.75 -31.07 -38.61
CA SER A 53 -12.89 -29.88 -38.73
C SER A 53 -11.63 -30.11 -39.58
N SER A 54 -11.45 -31.31 -40.15
CA SER A 54 -10.34 -31.63 -41.07
C SER A 54 -10.82 -31.62 -42.52
N ASN A 55 -11.17 -30.46 -43.05
CA ASN A 55 -11.03 -30.15 -44.47
C ASN A 55 -11.25 -28.66 -44.76
N SER A 56 -10.17 -27.89 -44.70
CA SER A 56 -9.99 -26.69 -45.52
C SER A 56 -8.50 -26.34 -45.60
N ASN A 57 -7.82 -26.99 -46.54
CA ASN A 57 -6.57 -26.49 -47.08
C ASN A 57 -6.83 -25.15 -47.79
N SER A 58 -6.04 -24.13 -47.48
CA SER A 58 -5.55 -23.20 -48.52
C SER A 58 -4.20 -22.62 -48.10
N ASN A 59 -3.28 -22.68 -49.06
CA ASN A 59 -1.87 -22.35 -48.96
C ASN A 59 -1.63 -20.84 -48.85
N GLN A 60 -0.69 -20.42 -48.00
CA GLN A 60 0.25 -19.34 -48.33
C GLN A 60 1.44 -19.33 -47.35
N GLU A 61 2.65 -19.42 -47.91
CA GLU A 61 3.94 -19.34 -47.22
C GLU A 61 4.20 -17.97 -46.55
N PRO A 62 5.09 -17.90 -45.54
CA PRO A 62 5.45 -16.66 -44.88
C PRO A 62 6.58 -15.91 -45.62
N LEU A 63 6.27 -14.73 -46.13
CA LEU A 63 7.25 -13.76 -46.64
C LEU A 63 7.94 -13.03 -45.47
N ILE A 64 9.00 -13.62 -44.88
CA ILE A 64 9.98 -12.87 -44.07
C ILE A 64 11.38 -13.28 -44.53
N GLN A 65 11.82 -12.73 -45.65
CA GLN A 65 13.24 -12.68 -46.03
C GLN A 65 13.46 -11.60 -47.09
N SER A 66 13.40 -10.34 -46.65
CA SER A 66 14.11 -9.22 -47.27
C SER A 66 13.87 -7.99 -46.42
N ILE A 67 14.91 -7.53 -45.74
CA ILE A 67 15.35 -6.13 -45.50
C ILE A 67 16.53 -6.26 -44.53
N VAL A 68 17.59 -6.92 -44.98
CA VAL A 68 18.96 -6.73 -44.48
C VAL A 68 19.81 -6.56 -45.72
N ARG A 69 19.75 -5.37 -46.32
CA ARG A 69 20.82 -4.72 -47.08
C ARG A 69 20.28 -3.47 -47.78
N GLN A 70 21.08 -2.41 -47.70
CA GLN A 70 21.02 -1.15 -48.43
C GLN A 70 19.97 -0.12 -47.97
N SER A 71 20.38 0.81 -47.12
CA SER A 71 20.80 2.13 -47.62
C SER A 71 21.26 3.02 -46.46
N ASN A 72 22.55 3.39 -46.53
CA ASN A 72 23.11 4.54 -45.86
C ASN A 72 22.78 5.76 -46.74
N PRO A 73 22.24 6.85 -46.19
CA PRO A 73 22.91 8.12 -46.39
C PRO A 73 23.08 8.87 -45.06
N GLN A 74 24.31 9.33 -44.85
CA GLN A 74 24.70 10.28 -43.82
C GLN A 74 23.70 11.44 -43.74
N LYS A 75 23.00 11.55 -42.60
CA LYS A 75 22.38 12.79 -42.16
C LYS A 75 23.16 13.26 -40.94
N ALA A 76 23.74 14.44 -41.06
CA ALA A 76 24.58 15.07 -40.06
C ALA A 76 23.90 15.09 -38.68
N LEU A 77 24.66 14.71 -37.66
CA LEU A 77 24.32 14.87 -36.25
C LEU A 77 23.97 16.34 -35.97
N PRO A 78 22.81 16.65 -35.36
CA PRO A 78 22.64 17.95 -34.73
C PRO A 78 23.61 18.02 -33.55
N GLN A 79 24.40 19.08 -33.50
CA GLN A 79 25.26 19.40 -32.34
C GLN A 79 24.43 19.45 -31.05
N PRO A 80 25.05 19.19 -29.88
CA PRO A 80 24.37 19.33 -28.60
C PRO A 80 24.01 20.80 -28.43
N GLY A 81 22.73 21.13 -28.66
CA GLY A 81 22.17 22.41 -28.25
C GLY A 81 22.41 22.56 -26.75
N SER A 82 23.06 23.67 -26.40
CA SER A 82 23.25 24.19 -25.04
C SER A 82 22.30 23.60 -24.02
N SER A 83 22.84 22.88 -23.03
CA SER A 83 22.11 22.60 -21.79
C SER A 83 21.38 23.87 -21.36
N PRO A 84 20.05 23.82 -21.13
CA PRO A 84 19.42 24.93 -20.46
C PRO A 84 20.15 25.11 -19.14
N ASN A 85 20.55 26.35 -18.87
CA ASN A 85 21.04 26.78 -17.56
C ASN A 85 20.14 26.14 -16.47
N PRO A 86 20.70 25.65 -15.36
CA PRO A 86 19.90 25.26 -14.20
C PRO A 86 19.33 26.53 -13.53
N GLU A 87 18.52 27.29 -14.26
CA GLU A 87 17.52 28.15 -13.65
C GLU A 87 16.63 27.22 -12.85
N THR A 88 16.72 27.38 -11.53
CA THR A 88 15.96 26.69 -10.48
C THR A 88 14.68 26.05 -11.00
N LEU A 89 14.70 24.75 -11.30
CA LEU A 89 13.49 24.00 -11.62
C LEU A 89 12.55 24.18 -10.42
N GLU A 90 11.49 24.97 -10.62
CA GLU A 90 10.58 25.31 -9.53
C GLU A 90 10.03 24.00 -8.94
N LYS A 91 10.20 23.79 -7.63
CA LYS A 91 9.68 22.59 -6.96
C LYS A 91 8.16 22.56 -7.00
N THR A 92 7.58 21.37 -7.13
CA THR A 92 6.13 21.19 -7.06
C THR A 92 5.61 21.67 -5.70
N SER A 93 4.47 22.34 -5.71
CA SER A 93 3.84 22.96 -4.54
C SER A 93 2.33 23.00 -4.76
N LEU A 94 1.55 23.44 -3.75
CA LEU A 94 0.08 23.42 -3.83
C LEU A 94 -0.48 24.21 -5.01
N LYS A 95 0.16 25.33 -5.42
CA LYS A 95 -0.27 26.10 -6.59
C LYS A 95 -0.24 25.29 -7.88
N HIS A 96 0.59 24.25 -7.98
CA HIS A 96 0.73 23.42 -9.18
C HIS A 96 -0.29 22.29 -9.26
N ILE A 97 -1.08 22.08 -8.21
CA ILE A 97 -2.03 20.98 -8.07
C ILE A 97 -3.45 21.53 -8.22
N VAL A 98 -4.29 20.86 -9.00
CA VAL A 98 -5.71 21.20 -9.13
C VAL A 98 -6.56 20.04 -8.62
N PHE A 99 -7.41 20.31 -7.64
CA PHE A 99 -8.32 19.30 -7.07
C PHE A 99 -9.65 19.25 -7.83
N GLY A 100 -10.09 18.05 -8.16
CA GLY A 100 -11.45 17.76 -8.63
C GLY A 100 -12.15 16.86 -7.62
N ILE A 101 -13.06 17.42 -6.82
CA ILE A 101 -13.74 16.70 -5.73
C ILE A 101 -15.09 16.21 -6.23
N GLY A 102 -15.31 14.90 -6.28
CA GLY A 102 -16.60 14.31 -6.62
C GLY A 102 -17.58 14.42 -5.47
N THR A 103 -18.78 14.94 -5.72
CA THR A 103 -19.84 15.05 -4.69
C THR A 103 -21.22 14.74 -5.28
N SER A 104 -22.21 14.58 -4.42
CA SER A 104 -23.63 14.69 -4.77
C SER A 104 -24.30 15.83 -3.98
N SER A 105 -25.29 16.48 -4.59
CA SER A 105 -26.13 17.49 -3.93
C SER A 105 -26.82 16.95 -2.67
N ASN A 106 -27.09 15.64 -2.63
CA ASN A 106 -27.72 14.98 -1.49
C ASN A 106 -26.79 14.82 -0.27
N THR A 107 -25.49 14.64 -0.50
CA THR A 107 -24.50 14.42 0.57
C THR A 107 -23.79 15.70 0.98
N TRP A 108 -23.80 16.72 0.12
CA TRP A 108 -23.06 17.96 0.28
C TRP A 108 -23.21 18.62 1.66
N LYS A 109 -24.45 18.69 2.18
CA LYS A 109 -24.75 19.40 3.44
C LYS A 109 -23.89 18.95 4.63
N HIS A 110 -23.59 17.66 4.74
CA HIS A 110 -22.79 17.13 5.86
C HIS A 110 -21.33 16.88 5.46
N ARG A 111 -21.06 16.46 4.22
CA ARG A 111 -19.70 16.14 3.77
C ARG A 111 -18.82 17.36 3.53
N LYS A 112 -19.43 18.54 3.25
CA LYS A 112 -18.68 19.80 3.18
C LYS A 112 -17.86 20.07 4.46
N GLU A 113 -18.32 19.58 5.62
CA GLU A 113 -17.62 19.75 6.88
C GLU A 113 -16.23 19.12 6.86
N TYR A 114 -16.04 17.96 6.22
CA TYR A 114 -14.71 17.34 6.11
C TYR A 114 -13.75 18.17 5.27
N ILE A 115 -14.26 18.74 4.17
CA ILE A 115 -13.47 19.54 3.23
C ILE A 115 -12.90 20.78 3.91
N LYS A 116 -13.68 21.45 4.76
CA LYS A 116 -13.23 22.64 5.52
C LYS A 116 -11.97 22.38 6.35
N TYR A 117 -11.68 21.14 6.74
CA TYR A 117 -10.53 20.84 7.59
C TYR A 117 -9.22 20.70 6.83
N TRP A 118 -9.24 20.33 5.57
CA TRP A 118 -8.01 20.15 4.78
C TRP A 118 -7.85 21.14 3.63
N TRP A 119 -8.94 21.74 3.16
CA TRP A 119 -8.88 22.79 2.16
C TRP A 119 -8.23 24.06 2.75
N ARG A 120 -7.27 24.63 2.01
CA ARG A 120 -6.60 25.89 2.36
C ARG A 120 -6.99 26.96 1.33
N PRO A 121 -7.95 27.84 1.66
CA PRO A 121 -8.35 28.94 0.78
C PRO A 121 -7.14 29.79 0.37
N ASN A 122 -7.12 30.29 -0.87
CA ASN A 122 -6.03 31.10 -1.45
C ASN A 122 -4.68 30.40 -1.66
N GLU A 123 -4.43 29.23 -1.05
CA GLU A 123 -3.24 28.42 -1.30
C GLU A 123 -3.52 27.29 -2.31
N MET A 124 -4.76 26.81 -2.34
CA MET A 124 -5.19 25.67 -3.16
C MET A 124 -6.16 26.11 -4.24
N ARG A 125 -6.18 25.34 -5.34
CA ARG A 125 -7.11 25.55 -6.46
C ARG A 125 -7.74 24.25 -6.89
N GLY A 126 -8.98 24.33 -7.35
CA GLY A 126 -9.80 23.16 -7.57
C GLY A 126 -11.28 23.46 -7.44
N HIS A 127 -12.10 22.45 -7.68
CA HIS A 127 -13.56 22.57 -7.70
C HIS A 127 -14.22 21.34 -7.10
N VAL A 128 -15.38 21.59 -6.48
CA VAL A 128 -16.34 20.55 -6.09
C VAL A 128 -17.29 20.33 -7.26
N TRP A 129 -17.29 19.12 -7.83
CA TRP A 129 -18.08 18.73 -9.00
C TRP A 129 -19.37 18.02 -8.60
N MET A 130 -20.46 18.77 -8.70
CA MET A 130 -21.81 18.39 -8.30
C MET A 130 -22.58 17.72 -9.45
N ASP A 131 -23.58 16.92 -9.09
CA ASP A 131 -24.59 16.36 -10.00
C ASP A 131 -25.64 17.38 -10.44
N GLN A 132 -26.10 18.23 -9.51
CA GLN A 132 -27.16 19.22 -9.73
C GLN A 132 -26.92 20.50 -8.92
N PRO A 133 -27.51 21.65 -9.30
CA PRO A 133 -27.45 22.86 -8.51
C PRO A 133 -28.04 22.65 -7.10
N ILE A 134 -27.34 23.14 -6.08
CA ILE A 134 -27.87 23.19 -4.71
C ILE A 134 -28.70 24.46 -4.51
N ILE A 135 -29.87 24.33 -3.89
CA ILE A 135 -30.70 25.49 -3.55
C ILE A 135 -30.08 26.17 -2.33
N LYS A 136 -29.52 27.37 -2.50
CA LYS A 136 -28.94 28.18 -1.44
C LYS A 136 -30.04 28.78 -0.55
N ASN A 137 -30.65 27.97 0.31
CA ASN A 137 -31.76 28.39 1.16
C ASN A 137 -31.34 28.78 2.59
N ASN A 138 -30.08 28.58 2.99
CA ASN A 138 -29.63 28.79 4.37
C ASN A 138 -28.50 29.82 4.46
N THR A 139 -28.53 30.62 5.53
CA THR A 139 -27.49 31.60 5.92
C THR A 139 -26.11 30.94 6.13
N ASP A 140 -26.07 29.71 6.63
CA ASP A 140 -24.82 28.96 6.89
C ASP A 140 -23.97 28.71 5.62
N ASP A 141 -24.60 28.59 4.45
CA ASP A 141 -23.86 28.38 3.19
C ASP A 141 -23.15 29.65 2.70
N HIS A 142 -23.56 30.83 3.17
CA HIS A 142 -22.91 32.10 2.85
C HIS A 142 -21.68 32.35 3.73
N ASP A 143 -21.74 31.97 5.00
CA ASP A 143 -20.65 32.14 5.97
C ASP A 143 -19.49 31.16 5.70
N ASP A 144 -19.79 29.93 5.28
CA ASP A 144 -18.77 28.90 5.00
C ASP A 144 -18.08 29.03 3.63
N ALA A 145 -18.64 29.84 2.72
CA ALA A 145 -18.22 29.85 1.30
C ALA A 145 -16.73 30.14 1.11
N HIS A 146 -16.14 30.96 1.99
CA HIS A 146 -14.72 31.31 1.95
C HIS A 146 -13.78 30.16 2.40
N LEU A 147 -14.32 29.13 3.06
CA LEU A 147 -13.57 27.96 3.58
C LEU A 147 -13.63 26.75 2.64
N LEU A 148 -14.40 26.84 1.55
CA LEU A 148 -14.70 25.72 0.66
C LEU A 148 -14.18 25.99 -0.77
N PRO A 149 -13.84 24.94 -1.53
CA PRO A 149 -13.58 25.08 -2.95
C PRO A 149 -14.84 25.55 -3.71
N PRO A 150 -14.69 26.31 -4.81
CA PRO A 150 -15.82 26.68 -5.65
C PRO A 150 -16.56 25.46 -6.22
N ILE A 151 -17.88 25.58 -6.37
CA ILE A 151 -18.74 24.51 -6.90
C ILE A 151 -18.87 24.63 -8.42
N LYS A 152 -18.81 23.48 -9.11
CA LYS A 152 -19.12 23.32 -10.54
C LYS A 152 -20.16 22.22 -10.73
N ILE A 153 -20.98 22.36 -11.76
CA ILE A 153 -21.93 21.32 -12.17
C ILE A 153 -21.29 20.51 -13.29
N SER A 154 -21.32 19.18 -13.15
CA SER A 154 -20.78 18.27 -14.16
C SER A 154 -21.57 18.39 -15.46
N SER A 155 -20.89 18.30 -16.60
CA SER A 155 -21.53 18.37 -17.91
C SER A 155 -22.45 17.16 -18.18
N ASP A 156 -23.38 17.32 -19.13
CA ASP A 156 -24.32 16.26 -19.48
C ASP A 156 -23.61 15.00 -20.01
N THR A 157 -24.09 13.86 -19.53
CA THR A 157 -23.57 12.51 -19.80
C THR A 157 -24.62 11.59 -20.42
N SER A 158 -25.79 12.12 -20.81
CA SER A 158 -26.90 11.37 -21.42
C SER A 158 -26.50 10.55 -22.65
N LYS A 159 -25.52 11.04 -23.44
CA LYS A 159 -24.98 10.36 -24.63
C LYS A 159 -24.25 9.04 -24.33
N PHE A 160 -23.83 8.81 -23.09
CA PHE A 160 -23.11 7.60 -22.70
C PHE A 160 -24.06 6.56 -22.13
N MET A 161 -23.97 5.33 -22.64
CA MET A 161 -24.75 4.22 -22.10
C MET A 161 -24.17 3.73 -20.77
N TYR A 162 -25.04 3.45 -19.80
CA TYR A 162 -24.71 2.72 -18.58
C TYR A 162 -25.50 1.41 -18.57
N ARG A 163 -24.80 0.28 -18.61
CA ARG A 163 -25.41 -1.06 -18.74
C ARG A 163 -25.12 -1.97 -17.54
N ASN A 164 -24.34 -1.51 -16.56
CA ASN A 164 -24.10 -2.31 -15.37
C ASN A 164 -25.41 -2.42 -14.56
N PRO A 165 -25.86 -3.64 -14.18
CA PRO A 165 -27.09 -3.83 -13.42
C PRO A 165 -26.98 -3.33 -11.97
N ARG A 166 -25.76 -3.08 -11.48
CA ARG A 166 -25.45 -2.54 -10.15
C ARG A 166 -24.91 -1.11 -10.30
N GLY A 167 -25.15 -0.26 -9.30
CA GLY A 167 -24.60 1.09 -9.25
C GLY A 167 -25.47 2.16 -9.92
N THR A 168 -24.92 3.36 -10.07
CA THR A 168 -25.64 4.52 -10.62
C THR A 168 -24.92 5.11 -11.82
N ARG A 169 -25.68 5.76 -12.70
CA ARG A 169 -25.13 6.45 -13.89
C ARG A 169 -24.19 7.60 -13.53
N ASP A 170 -24.21 8.09 -12.28
CA ASP A 170 -23.31 9.12 -11.78
C ASP A 170 -21.83 8.75 -11.91
N ALA A 171 -21.51 7.45 -11.91
CA ALA A 171 -20.15 6.96 -12.16
C ALA A 171 -19.54 7.52 -13.47
N ILE A 172 -20.38 7.77 -14.49
CA ILE A 172 -19.93 8.35 -15.76
C ILE A 172 -19.49 9.81 -15.57
N ARG A 173 -20.30 10.64 -14.88
CA ARG A 173 -19.92 12.05 -14.64
C ARG A 173 -18.68 12.16 -13.76
N ILE A 174 -18.58 11.34 -12.70
CA ILE A 174 -17.45 11.37 -11.77
C ILE A 174 -16.17 10.98 -12.51
N SER A 175 -16.22 9.97 -13.40
CA SER A 175 -15.06 9.62 -14.22
C SER A 175 -14.58 10.76 -15.13
N ARG A 176 -15.43 11.74 -15.46
CA ARG A 176 -15.04 12.85 -16.36
C ARG A 176 -14.47 14.06 -15.61
N ILE A 177 -14.47 14.09 -14.28
CA ILE A 177 -14.02 15.23 -13.46
C ILE A 177 -12.62 15.72 -13.85
N VAL A 178 -11.65 14.82 -14.05
CA VAL A 178 -10.28 15.20 -14.45
C VAL A 178 -10.29 15.94 -15.80
N SER A 179 -10.99 15.39 -16.79
CA SER A 179 -11.09 15.99 -18.13
C SER A 179 -11.90 17.28 -18.14
N GLU A 180 -12.94 17.40 -17.31
CA GLU A 180 -13.73 18.63 -17.18
C GLU A 180 -12.91 19.73 -16.48
N THR A 181 -12.15 19.37 -15.46
CA THR A 181 -11.22 20.27 -14.77
C THR A 181 -10.11 20.76 -15.69
N LEU A 182 -9.54 19.88 -16.52
CA LEU A 182 -8.55 20.25 -17.54
C LEU A 182 -9.10 21.29 -18.53
N ARG A 183 -10.35 21.11 -19.00
CA ARG A 183 -10.98 22.02 -19.97
C ARG A 183 -11.21 23.44 -19.44
N MET A 184 -11.07 23.65 -18.13
CA MET A 184 -11.10 24.99 -17.54
C MET A 184 -9.87 25.82 -17.91
N GLY A 185 -8.82 25.21 -18.47
CA GLY A 185 -7.68 25.96 -19.04
C GLY A 185 -6.81 26.68 -18.01
N MET A 186 -6.73 26.17 -16.77
CA MET A 186 -5.85 26.73 -15.75
C MET A 186 -4.38 26.60 -16.16
N GLU A 187 -3.61 27.68 -15.97
CA GLU A 187 -2.18 27.74 -16.28
C GLU A 187 -1.32 27.14 -15.16
N ASP A 188 -0.06 26.81 -15.46
CA ASP A 188 0.92 26.30 -14.48
C ASP A 188 0.44 25.07 -13.68
N VAL A 189 -0.32 24.18 -14.32
CA VAL A 189 -0.82 22.92 -13.71
C VAL A 189 0.16 21.80 -14.00
N ARG A 190 0.58 21.09 -12.95
CA ARG A 190 1.41 19.88 -13.04
C ARG A 190 0.62 18.62 -12.77
N TRP A 191 -0.34 18.69 -11.84
CA TRP A 191 -1.10 17.54 -11.37
C TRP A 191 -2.59 17.85 -11.23
N PHE A 192 -3.43 16.93 -11.68
CA PHE A 192 -4.85 16.88 -11.36
C PHE A 192 -5.07 15.81 -10.29
N VAL A 193 -5.62 16.20 -9.15
CA VAL A 193 -5.89 15.28 -8.03
C VAL A 193 -7.39 15.10 -7.92
N MET A 194 -7.85 13.85 -7.97
CA MET A 194 -9.24 13.48 -7.75
C MET A 194 -9.41 12.93 -6.32
N GLY A 195 -10.54 13.21 -5.70
CA GLY A 195 -11.00 12.59 -4.47
C GLY A 195 -12.49 12.80 -4.26
N ASP A 196 -13.07 12.10 -3.29
CA ASP A 196 -14.49 12.22 -2.96
C ASP A 196 -14.73 13.22 -1.82
N ASP A 197 -15.99 13.64 -1.64
CA ASP A 197 -16.42 14.61 -0.63
C ASP A 197 -16.29 14.13 0.83
N ASP A 198 -16.12 12.83 1.08
CA ASP A 198 -15.78 12.21 2.37
C ASP A 198 -14.30 11.80 2.50
N THR A 199 -13.43 12.39 1.68
CA THR A 199 -11.97 12.21 1.71
C THR A 199 -11.27 13.38 2.36
N VAL A 200 -10.30 13.11 3.24
CA VAL A 200 -9.43 14.11 3.83
C VAL A 200 -8.02 13.93 3.32
N PHE A 201 -7.46 14.98 2.71
CA PHE A 201 -6.07 14.99 2.22
C PHE A 201 -5.12 15.64 3.22
N ILE A 202 -3.94 15.02 3.37
CA ILE A 202 -2.78 15.59 4.03
C ILE A 202 -1.93 16.28 2.97
N THR A 203 -2.30 17.52 2.65
CA THR A 203 -1.88 18.23 1.43
C THR A 203 -0.37 18.44 1.33
N ASP A 204 0.32 18.71 2.45
CA ASP A 204 1.79 18.83 2.45
C ASP A 204 2.46 17.50 2.08
N ASN A 205 1.91 16.38 2.54
CA ASN A 205 2.41 15.05 2.22
C ASN A 205 2.10 14.65 0.77
N LEU A 206 0.93 15.05 0.25
CA LEU A 206 0.62 14.91 -1.17
C LEU A 206 1.65 15.65 -2.03
N VAL A 207 2.02 16.89 -1.68
CA VAL A 207 3.06 17.64 -2.39
C VAL A 207 4.40 16.91 -2.34
N ARG A 208 4.81 16.40 -1.17
CA ARG A 208 6.04 15.61 -1.04
C ARG A 208 6.04 14.39 -1.95
N VAL A 209 4.92 13.65 -1.98
CA VAL A 209 4.77 12.47 -2.83
C VAL A 209 4.87 12.84 -4.31
N LEU A 210 4.13 13.84 -4.77
CA LEU A 210 4.11 14.24 -6.18
C LEU A 210 5.42 14.91 -6.64
N SER A 211 6.19 15.48 -5.72
CA SER A 211 7.50 16.06 -6.02
C SER A 211 8.56 15.03 -6.39
N LYS A 212 8.33 13.74 -6.12
CA LYS A 212 9.23 12.64 -6.50
C LYS A 212 9.21 12.35 -8.01
N TYR A 213 8.17 12.78 -8.71
CA TYR A 213 7.90 12.38 -10.09
C TYR A 213 8.08 13.55 -11.05
N ASP A 214 8.67 13.27 -12.23
CA ASP A 214 8.72 14.23 -13.33
C ASP A 214 7.30 14.43 -13.89
N HIS A 215 6.68 15.54 -13.51
CA HIS A 215 5.33 15.91 -13.92
C HIS A 215 5.14 16.08 -15.44
N ASN A 216 6.23 16.10 -16.23
CA ASN A 216 6.17 16.12 -17.70
C ASN A 216 6.01 14.72 -18.32
N GLN A 217 6.10 13.65 -17.53
CA GLN A 217 5.85 12.29 -17.98
C GLN A 217 4.43 11.83 -17.64
N PHE A 218 4.03 10.70 -18.20
CA PHE A 218 2.73 10.08 -17.92
C PHE A 218 2.75 9.33 -16.59
N TYR A 219 2.13 9.94 -15.59
CA TYR A 219 1.92 9.33 -14.28
C TYR A 219 0.45 9.30 -13.88
N TYR A 220 0.01 8.11 -13.44
CA TYR A 220 -1.23 7.84 -12.71
C TYR A 220 -0.85 7.29 -11.34
N ILE A 221 -1.03 8.09 -10.28
CA ILE A 221 -0.49 7.84 -8.94
C ILE A 221 -1.65 7.69 -7.95
N GLY A 222 -1.63 6.65 -7.12
CA GLY A 222 -2.62 6.43 -6.07
C GLY A 222 -2.41 5.07 -5.40
N SER A 223 -3.44 4.50 -4.78
CA SER A 223 -3.35 3.18 -4.16
C SER A 223 -4.61 2.33 -4.39
N THR A 224 -4.43 1.03 -4.17
CA THR A 224 -5.51 0.03 -4.20
C THR A 224 -6.29 0.04 -2.88
N SER A 225 -7.40 -0.70 -2.83
CA SER A 225 -8.19 -0.88 -1.61
C SER A 225 -7.44 -1.69 -0.54
N GLU A 226 -7.70 -1.41 0.73
CA GLU A 226 -7.33 -2.23 1.88
C GLU A 226 -8.05 -3.60 1.89
N SER A 227 -9.17 -3.72 1.18
CA SER A 227 -9.96 -4.96 1.08
C SER A 227 -9.47 -5.83 -0.09
N HIS A 228 -9.17 -7.10 0.19
CA HIS A 228 -8.74 -8.07 -0.80
C HIS A 228 -9.81 -8.32 -1.87
N VAL A 229 -11.06 -8.51 -1.44
CA VAL A 229 -12.19 -8.80 -2.33
C VAL A 229 -12.49 -7.62 -3.24
N GLN A 230 -12.40 -6.39 -2.73
CA GLN A 230 -12.54 -5.20 -3.55
C GLN A 230 -11.53 -5.22 -4.70
N ASN A 231 -10.25 -5.48 -4.42
CA ASN A 231 -9.22 -5.48 -5.46
C ASN A 231 -9.40 -6.63 -6.48
N MET A 232 -9.96 -7.77 -6.06
CA MET A 232 -10.30 -8.87 -6.96
C MET A 232 -11.47 -8.53 -7.89
N ASP A 233 -12.53 -7.93 -7.34
CA ASP A 233 -13.74 -7.58 -8.09
C ASP A 233 -13.51 -6.40 -9.06
N PHE A 234 -12.61 -5.48 -8.68
CA PHE A 234 -12.32 -4.27 -9.41
C PHE A 234 -10.99 -4.35 -10.16
N SER A 235 -9.86 -4.08 -9.49
CA SER A 235 -8.52 -4.34 -10.01
C SER A 235 -7.43 -4.00 -8.98
N TYR A 236 -6.37 -4.81 -8.94
CA TYR A 236 -5.10 -4.43 -8.31
C TYR A 236 -4.32 -3.36 -9.13
N GLY A 237 -4.68 -3.11 -10.38
CA GLY A 237 -4.05 -2.11 -11.26
C GLY A 237 -4.70 -0.72 -11.20
N MET A 238 -5.73 -0.54 -10.36
CA MET A 238 -6.56 0.66 -10.30
C MET A 238 -6.30 1.44 -9.00
N ALA A 239 -6.13 2.76 -9.09
CA ALA A 239 -6.27 3.61 -7.91
C ALA A 239 -7.76 3.80 -7.62
N TYR A 240 -8.14 3.60 -6.35
CA TYR A 240 -9.50 3.84 -5.92
C TYR A 240 -9.73 5.34 -5.71
N GLY A 241 -10.81 5.86 -6.29
CA GLY A 241 -11.13 7.29 -6.36
C GLY A 241 -11.37 7.91 -5.00
N GLY A 242 -11.99 7.15 -4.09
CA GLY A 242 -12.20 7.58 -2.71
C GLY A 242 -10.90 7.84 -1.96
N GLY A 243 -9.94 6.92 -2.03
CA GLY A 243 -8.58 7.12 -1.51
C GLY A 243 -7.86 8.26 -2.20
N GLY A 244 -8.32 8.66 -3.37
CA GLY A 244 -7.76 9.73 -4.17
C GLY A 244 -6.64 9.26 -5.08
N PHE A 245 -6.46 9.96 -6.19
CA PHE A 245 -5.38 9.71 -7.13
C PHE A 245 -4.94 11.00 -7.83
N ALA A 246 -3.72 11.01 -8.33
CA ALA A 246 -3.15 12.09 -9.11
C ALA A 246 -2.86 11.65 -10.56
N ILE A 247 -3.17 12.52 -11.51
CA ILE A 247 -2.83 12.38 -12.92
C ILE A 247 -1.97 13.57 -13.33
N SER A 248 -0.79 13.29 -13.87
CA SER A 248 0.10 14.30 -14.46
C SER A 248 -0.61 15.09 -15.58
N TYR A 249 -0.29 16.37 -15.73
CA TYR A 249 -0.88 17.23 -16.75
C TYR A 249 -0.85 16.65 -18.19
N PRO A 250 0.29 16.16 -18.72
CA PRO A 250 0.33 15.60 -20.07
C PRO A 250 -0.55 14.34 -20.21
N LEU A 251 -0.66 13.51 -19.16
CA LEU A 251 -1.58 12.37 -19.16
C LEU A 251 -3.05 12.80 -19.12
N ALA A 252 -3.40 13.82 -18.33
CA ALA A 252 -4.75 14.38 -18.33
C ALA A 252 -5.15 14.89 -19.72
N LYS A 253 -4.21 15.53 -20.45
CA LYS A 253 -4.41 15.98 -21.83
C LYS A 253 -4.64 14.82 -22.79
N ALA A 254 -3.90 13.73 -22.65
CA ALA A 254 -4.11 12.51 -23.45
C ALA A 254 -5.46 11.87 -23.14
N LEU A 255 -5.78 11.70 -21.85
CA LEU A 255 -7.06 11.17 -21.37
C LEU A 255 -8.24 11.99 -21.92
N SER A 256 -8.23 13.31 -21.77
CA SER A 256 -9.36 14.15 -22.21
C SER A 256 -9.64 14.07 -23.72
N LYS A 257 -8.65 13.74 -24.55
CA LYS A 257 -8.84 13.58 -26.00
C LYS A 257 -9.55 12.27 -26.37
N MET A 258 -9.37 11.22 -25.57
CA MET A 258 -9.86 9.88 -25.89
C MET A 258 -10.99 9.39 -24.97
N GLN A 259 -11.18 10.01 -23.80
CA GLN A 259 -12.05 9.52 -22.74
C GLN A 259 -13.49 9.29 -23.20
N ASP A 260 -14.10 10.23 -23.93
CA ASP A 260 -15.48 10.06 -24.40
C ASP A 260 -15.63 8.78 -25.26
N LYS A 261 -14.66 8.48 -26.15
CA LYS A 261 -14.65 7.24 -26.95
C LYS A 261 -14.44 6.00 -26.09
N CYS A 262 -13.57 6.09 -25.08
CA CYS A 262 -13.34 5.03 -24.11
C CYS A 262 -14.63 4.71 -23.31
N LEU A 263 -15.35 5.72 -22.85
CA LEU A 263 -16.61 5.54 -22.10
C LEU A 263 -17.68 4.81 -22.93
N HIS A 264 -17.74 5.03 -24.25
CA HIS A 264 -18.60 4.26 -25.14
C HIS A 264 -18.23 2.77 -25.26
N ARG A 265 -16.94 2.42 -25.11
CA ARG A 265 -16.47 1.03 -25.17
C ARG A 265 -16.73 0.24 -23.90
N TYR A 266 -16.83 0.92 -22.76
CA TYR A 266 -16.95 0.28 -21.45
C TYR A 266 -18.29 0.52 -20.74
N PRO A 267 -19.47 0.44 -21.38
CA PRO A 267 -20.76 0.77 -20.74
C PRO A 267 -21.10 -0.14 -19.55
N ASN A 268 -20.48 -1.32 -19.47
CA ASN A 268 -20.73 -2.35 -18.46
C ASN A 268 -19.91 -2.17 -17.16
N LEU A 269 -18.92 -1.28 -17.10
CA LEU A 269 -18.16 -1.06 -15.85
C LEU A 269 -19.06 -0.45 -14.77
N TYR A 270 -18.76 -0.73 -13.50
CA TYR A 270 -19.58 -0.30 -12.37
C TYR A 270 -19.20 1.11 -11.92
N SER A 271 -17.96 1.33 -11.50
CA SER A 271 -17.53 2.58 -10.86
C SER A 271 -16.91 3.60 -11.82
N SER A 272 -16.76 4.84 -11.35
CA SER A 272 -15.96 5.87 -12.01
C SER A 272 -14.50 5.46 -12.17
N ASP A 273 -13.97 4.79 -11.16
CA ASP A 273 -12.55 4.49 -11.04
C ASP A 273 -12.16 3.40 -12.01
N GLN A 274 -13.03 2.38 -12.17
CA GLN A 274 -12.87 1.37 -13.22
C GLN A 274 -12.81 2.01 -14.60
N ARG A 275 -13.60 3.05 -14.84
CA ARG A 275 -13.63 3.75 -16.14
C ARG A 275 -12.36 4.53 -16.38
N ILE A 276 -11.88 5.27 -15.37
CA ILE A 276 -10.59 5.96 -15.44
C ILE A 276 -9.49 4.94 -15.72
N HIS A 277 -9.40 3.88 -14.92
CA HIS A 277 -8.39 2.83 -15.09
C HIS A 277 -8.45 2.16 -16.47
N ALA A 278 -9.64 1.86 -16.99
CA ALA A 278 -9.79 1.30 -18.33
C ALA A 278 -9.27 2.25 -19.42
N CYS A 279 -9.59 3.55 -19.33
CA CYS A 279 -9.09 4.54 -20.28
C CYS A 279 -7.58 4.76 -20.19
N LEU A 280 -7.02 4.74 -18.97
CA LEU A 280 -5.57 4.83 -18.77
C LEU A 280 -4.84 3.56 -19.24
N SER A 281 -5.47 2.40 -19.12
CA SER A 281 -4.96 1.13 -19.68
C SER A 281 -4.91 1.18 -21.21
N GLU A 282 -5.90 1.77 -21.88
CA GLU A 282 -5.83 2.00 -23.33
C GLU A 282 -4.69 2.96 -23.73
N LEU A 283 -4.31 3.87 -22.84
CA LEU A 283 -3.15 4.74 -23.02
C LEU A 283 -1.83 4.07 -22.64
N GLY A 284 -1.86 2.81 -22.16
CA GLY A 284 -0.68 2.06 -21.75
C GLY A 284 -0.02 2.57 -20.47
N VAL A 285 -0.75 3.32 -19.62
CA VAL A 285 -0.19 3.90 -18.40
C VAL A 285 -0.64 3.10 -17.18
N PRO A 286 0.29 2.43 -16.46
CA PRO A 286 -0.05 1.66 -15.26
C PRO A 286 -0.20 2.56 -14.03
N LEU A 287 -0.83 2.01 -12.99
CA LEU A 287 -0.83 2.61 -11.67
C LEU A 287 0.58 2.64 -11.07
N THR A 288 1.01 3.83 -10.68
CA THR A 288 2.14 4.05 -9.78
C THR A 288 1.61 4.04 -8.34
N ARG A 289 1.97 3.01 -7.57
CA ARG A 289 1.42 2.80 -6.23
C ARG A 289 2.12 3.64 -5.17
N GLU A 290 1.34 4.41 -4.43
CA GLU A 290 1.76 5.18 -3.26
C GLU A 290 0.94 4.74 -2.04
N PRO A 291 1.50 3.96 -1.10
CA PRO A 291 0.72 3.31 -0.04
C PRO A 291 0.09 4.27 0.99
N GLY A 292 0.39 5.56 0.93
CA GLY A 292 -0.19 6.58 1.80
C GLY A 292 -1.58 7.07 1.39
N PHE A 293 -2.06 6.68 0.20
CA PHE A 293 -3.44 6.92 -0.20
C PHE A 293 -4.31 5.78 0.36
N HIS A 294 -5.28 6.10 1.21
CA HIS A 294 -6.14 5.08 1.84
C HIS A 294 -7.59 5.22 1.38
N GLN A 295 -8.06 4.17 0.70
CA GLN A 295 -9.48 4.00 0.34
C GLN A 295 -10.33 3.70 1.58
N CYS A 296 -9.73 3.15 2.64
CA CYS A 296 -10.42 2.85 3.90
C CYS A 296 -11.70 2.01 3.68
N ASP A 297 -11.66 1.02 2.79
CA ASP A 297 -12.74 0.02 2.61
C ASP A 297 -12.75 -0.96 3.80
N LEU A 298 -12.88 -0.39 5.00
CA LEU A 298 -12.77 -0.99 6.32
C LEU A 298 -13.95 -0.51 7.17
N TYR A 299 -14.40 -1.33 8.11
CA TYR A 299 -15.45 -0.96 9.06
C TYR A 299 -14.95 -0.84 10.50
N VAL A 300 -15.76 -0.13 11.29
CA VAL A 300 -15.68 -0.03 12.76
C VAL A 300 -14.51 0.82 13.25
N ASN A 301 -13.31 0.27 13.32
CA ASN A 301 -12.21 0.92 14.03
C ASN A 301 -10.87 0.70 13.32
N ILE A 302 -10.43 1.75 12.62
CA ILE A 302 -9.17 1.78 11.87
C ILE A 302 -7.92 2.01 12.74
N PHE A 303 -8.04 1.94 14.08
CA PHE A 303 -6.91 2.11 15.01
C PHE A 303 -5.69 1.29 14.63
N GLY A 304 -5.86 0.00 14.32
CA GLY A 304 -4.74 -0.87 13.97
C GLY A 304 -3.99 -0.42 12.72
N LEU A 305 -4.72 0.05 11.70
CA LEU A 305 -4.16 0.57 10.46
C LEU A 305 -3.33 1.83 10.72
N LEU A 306 -3.88 2.79 11.47
CA LEU A 306 -3.19 4.04 11.76
C LEU A 306 -2.03 3.84 12.76
N ALA A 307 -2.21 3.04 13.81
CA ALA A 307 -1.20 2.85 14.83
C ALA A 307 0.06 2.11 14.34
N ALA A 308 -0.07 1.34 13.25
CA ALA A 308 1.00 0.63 12.56
C ALA A 308 1.06 1.04 11.07
N HIS A 309 0.87 2.32 10.79
CA HIS A 309 0.88 2.84 9.43
C HIS A 309 2.22 2.52 8.73
N PRO A 310 2.21 2.15 7.43
CA PRO A 310 3.42 1.85 6.68
C PRO A 310 4.42 3.01 6.69
N ILE A 311 5.71 2.72 6.46
CA ILE A 311 6.79 3.72 6.38
C ILE A 311 6.68 4.48 5.04
N THR A 312 5.70 5.36 4.97
CA THR A 312 5.33 6.22 3.85
C THR A 312 4.61 7.45 4.42
N PRO A 313 4.65 8.63 3.79
CA PRO A 313 3.82 9.74 4.23
C PRO A 313 2.34 9.36 4.14
N LEU A 314 1.55 9.66 5.19
CA LEU A 314 0.08 9.57 5.11
C LEU A 314 -0.42 10.66 4.17
N VAL A 315 -1.15 10.30 3.11
CA VAL A 315 -1.61 11.23 2.06
C VAL A 315 -3.10 11.50 2.15
N SER A 316 -3.92 10.48 2.38
CA SER A 316 -5.37 10.65 2.42
C SER A 316 -6.05 9.56 3.25
N LEU A 317 -7.22 9.89 3.80
CA LEU A 317 -8.13 8.96 4.46
C LEU A 317 -9.53 9.15 3.88
N HIS A 318 -10.10 8.08 3.35
CA HIS A 318 -11.45 8.06 2.78
C HIS A 318 -12.49 7.43 3.72
N HIS A 319 -13.76 7.47 3.32
CA HIS A 319 -14.89 6.84 4.01
C HIS A 319 -15.04 7.26 5.47
N LEU A 320 -14.73 8.51 5.81
CA LEU A 320 -14.86 9.00 7.17
C LEU A 320 -16.27 8.89 7.73
N ASP A 321 -17.31 8.93 6.88
CA ASP A 321 -18.71 8.68 7.29
C ASP A 321 -18.99 7.23 7.72
N ILE A 322 -18.20 6.28 7.24
CA ILE A 322 -18.38 4.84 7.48
C ILE A 322 -17.48 4.38 8.61
N VAL A 323 -16.19 4.72 8.58
CA VAL A 323 -15.27 4.35 9.66
C VAL A 323 -15.64 5.08 10.96
N GLY A 324 -15.30 4.48 12.10
CA GLY A 324 -15.43 5.16 13.38
C GLY A 324 -14.53 6.40 13.46
N PRO A 325 -14.81 7.33 14.39
CA PRO A 325 -13.95 8.48 14.66
C PRO A 325 -12.49 8.07 14.91
N ILE A 326 -11.54 8.87 14.44
CA ILE A 326 -10.09 8.57 14.54
C ILE A 326 -9.68 8.38 16.00
N PHE A 327 -10.26 9.19 16.90
CA PHE A 327 -10.07 9.13 18.34
C PHE A 327 -11.35 8.68 19.04
N PRO A 328 -11.26 7.95 20.15
CA PRO A 328 -12.43 7.51 20.89
C PRO A 328 -13.12 8.67 21.62
N ASN A 329 -14.40 8.47 21.95
CA ASN A 329 -15.25 9.39 22.75
C ASN A 329 -15.41 10.81 22.16
N MET A 330 -15.36 10.94 20.85
CA MET A 330 -15.65 12.18 20.13
C MET A 330 -16.28 11.88 18.77
N ASP A 331 -16.90 12.88 18.15
CA ASP A 331 -17.39 12.74 16.79
C ASP A 331 -16.27 12.80 15.74
N ARG A 332 -16.63 12.53 14.48
CA ARG A 332 -15.66 12.46 13.37
C ARG A 332 -14.98 13.79 13.11
N VAL A 333 -15.73 14.89 13.17
CA VAL A 333 -15.23 16.24 12.90
C VAL A 333 -14.31 16.69 14.03
N GLU A 334 -14.68 16.47 15.29
CA GLU A 334 -13.84 16.72 16.45
C GLU A 334 -12.54 15.88 16.39
N SER A 335 -12.64 14.63 15.93
CA SER A 335 -11.47 13.77 15.75
C SER A 335 -10.48 14.31 14.72
N LEU A 336 -10.98 14.89 13.62
CA LEU A 336 -10.16 15.57 12.62
C LEU A 336 -9.53 16.84 13.18
N LYS A 337 -10.28 17.65 13.94
CA LYS A 337 -9.73 18.84 14.61
C LYS A 337 -8.56 18.48 15.52
N ARG A 338 -8.69 17.40 16.30
CA ARG A 338 -7.63 16.92 17.18
C ARG A 338 -6.41 16.44 16.39
N LEU A 339 -6.60 15.66 15.32
CA LEU A 339 -5.49 15.21 14.47
C LEU A 339 -4.76 16.39 13.81
N LYS A 340 -5.53 17.41 13.39
CA LYS A 340 -5.02 18.61 12.71
C LYS A 340 -4.00 19.39 13.55
N VAL A 341 -4.11 19.35 14.89
CA VAL A 341 -3.12 20.00 15.77
C VAL A 341 -1.73 19.40 15.53
N SER A 342 -1.60 18.07 15.55
CA SER A 342 -0.32 17.40 15.29
C SER A 342 0.12 17.54 13.84
N LEU A 343 -0.83 17.46 12.90
CA LEU A 343 -0.58 17.65 11.46
C LEU A 343 0.11 18.99 11.17
N ASN A 344 -0.37 20.08 11.77
CA ASN A 344 0.17 21.42 11.55
C ASN A 344 1.58 21.61 12.13
N LEU A 345 2.02 20.74 13.05
CA LEU A 345 3.33 20.83 13.68
C LEU A 345 4.39 20.04 12.91
N ASP A 346 4.03 18.86 12.39
CA ASP A 346 4.94 18.03 11.58
C ASP A 346 4.12 17.03 10.74
N SER A 347 3.66 17.47 9.56
CA SER A 347 2.92 16.63 8.63
C SER A 347 3.72 15.42 8.13
N ALA A 348 5.04 15.55 8.01
CA ALA A 348 5.91 14.47 7.54
C ALA A 348 5.97 13.30 8.54
N GLY A 349 6.00 13.59 9.84
CA GLY A 349 6.01 12.59 10.91
C GLY A 349 4.63 12.09 11.35
N LEU A 350 3.53 12.62 10.80
CA LEU A 350 2.17 12.29 11.24
C LEU A 350 1.91 10.79 11.11
N ILE A 351 1.43 10.19 12.20
CA ILE A 351 1.04 8.78 12.31
C ILE A 351 2.20 7.77 12.14
N GLN A 352 3.42 8.24 11.86
CA GLN A 352 4.59 7.39 11.72
C GLN A 352 4.92 6.65 13.01
N GLN A 353 5.16 5.35 12.87
CA GLN A 353 5.40 4.44 13.97
C GLN A 353 6.88 4.44 14.38
N SER A 354 7.15 4.36 15.67
CA SER A 354 8.48 4.21 16.26
C SER A 354 8.41 3.24 17.45
N PHE A 355 9.45 2.42 17.63
CA PHE A 355 9.49 1.40 18.69
C PHE A 355 10.64 1.65 19.66
N CYS A 356 10.46 1.24 20.91
CA CYS A 356 11.52 1.17 21.90
C CYS A 356 11.18 0.20 23.03
N TYR A 357 12.22 -0.33 23.67
CA TYR A 357 12.08 -1.35 24.70
C TYR A 357 12.42 -0.78 26.08
N ASP A 358 11.60 -1.13 27.06
CA ASP A 358 11.94 -0.97 28.47
C ASP A 358 12.33 -2.31 29.05
N ILE A 359 13.63 -2.62 28.98
CA ILE A 359 14.16 -3.89 29.50
C ILE A 359 13.86 -4.04 31.00
N SER A 360 13.96 -2.96 31.78
CA SER A 360 13.80 -3.01 33.24
C SER A 360 12.38 -3.38 33.66
N ARG A 361 11.38 -2.98 32.87
CA ARG A 361 9.97 -3.23 33.11
C ARG A 361 9.42 -4.36 32.24
N ASN A 362 10.25 -4.88 31.34
CA ASN A 362 9.88 -5.81 30.29
C ASN A 362 8.68 -5.29 29.47
N TRP A 363 8.81 -4.09 28.89
CA TRP A 363 7.77 -3.48 28.06
C TRP A 363 8.26 -3.20 26.64
N THR A 364 7.33 -3.26 25.70
CA THR A 364 7.49 -2.71 24.35
C THR A 364 6.62 -1.48 24.21
N VAL A 365 7.21 -0.36 23.77
CA VAL A 365 6.53 0.90 23.53
C VAL A 365 6.49 1.16 22.03
N SER A 366 5.29 1.40 21.49
CA SER A 366 5.07 1.80 20.10
C SER A 366 4.42 3.17 20.07
N VAL A 367 5.08 4.13 19.44
CA VAL A 367 4.62 5.50 19.27
C VAL A 367 4.19 5.71 17.83
N SER A 368 2.91 5.97 17.58
CA SER A 368 2.41 6.55 16.32
C SER A 368 2.28 8.06 16.55
N TRP A 369 3.26 8.82 16.04
CA TRP A 369 3.43 10.23 16.42
C TRP A 369 2.22 11.07 15.98
N GLY A 370 1.76 11.94 16.88
CA GLY A 370 0.56 12.75 16.65
C GLY A 370 -0.78 12.01 16.72
N TYR A 371 -0.79 10.70 16.99
CA TYR A 371 -2.00 9.88 17.09
C TYR A 371 -2.09 9.10 18.41
N ALA A 372 -1.33 8.02 18.57
CA ALA A 372 -1.47 7.10 19.68
C ALA A 372 -0.14 6.47 20.14
N VAL A 373 -0.09 6.05 21.41
CA VAL A 373 1.00 5.26 21.98
C VAL A 373 0.43 3.97 22.56
N GLN A 374 1.10 2.86 22.30
CA GLN A 374 0.81 1.54 22.83
C GLN A 374 1.95 1.10 23.75
N ILE A 375 1.62 0.61 24.94
CA ILE A 375 2.59 -0.05 25.83
C ILE A 375 2.13 -1.50 26.03
N LEU A 376 2.94 -2.44 25.54
CA LEU A 376 2.73 -3.88 25.66
C LEU A 376 3.65 -4.45 26.73
N GLN A 377 3.17 -5.46 27.45
CA GLN A 377 4.02 -6.25 28.34
C GLN A 377 4.75 -7.32 27.52
N GLY A 378 6.04 -7.49 27.77
CA GLY A 378 6.95 -8.34 27.01
C GLY A 378 7.81 -7.57 26.01
N ASN A 379 8.85 -8.25 25.54
CA ASN A 379 9.69 -7.81 24.43
C ASN A 379 9.09 -8.33 23.12
N ILE A 380 8.28 -7.49 22.46
CA ILE A 380 7.58 -7.83 21.23
C ILE A 380 8.47 -7.45 20.04
N PRO A 381 8.79 -8.39 19.14
CA PRO A 381 9.63 -8.12 17.97
C PRO A 381 9.13 -6.97 17.10
N ALA A 382 10.05 -6.17 16.56
CA ALA A 382 9.71 -5.10 15.62
C ALA A 382 8.90 -5.61 14.42
N ARG A 383 9.26 -6.79 13.87
CA ARG A 383 8.51 -7.44 12.77
C ARG A 383 7.03 -7.70 13.10
N GLU A 384 6.70 -7.95 14.36
CA GLU A 384 5.32 -8.18 14.79
C GLU A 384 4.61 -6.84 15.03
N MET A 385 5.34 -5.86 15.56
CA MET A 385 4.80 -4.53 15.82
C MET A 385 4.50 -3.72 14.56
N GLU A 386 5.20 -4.01 13.45
CA GLU A 386 4.91 -3.50 12.11
C GLU A 386 3.60 -4.07 11.53
N VAL A 387 3.08 -5.18 12.05
CA VAL A 387 1.83 -5.78 11.57
C VAL A 387 0.63 -5.15 12.29
N PRO A 388 -0.30 -4.51 11.56
CA PRO A 388 -1.51 -3.93 12.12
C PRO A 388 -2.33 -4.94 12.92
N VAL A 389 -2.74 -4.55 14.12
CA VAL A 389 -3.70 -5.34 14.91
C VAL A 389 -5.09 -5.21 14.29
N ARG A 390 -5.81 -6.33 14.16
CA ARG A 390 -7.10 -6.41 13.46
C ARG A 390 -8.24 -5.82 14.30
N THR A 391 -8.32 -4.49 14.37
CA THR A 391 -9.41 -3.74 15.02
C THR A 391 -10.56 -3.41 14.08
N PHE A 392 -10.44 -3.78 12.81
CA PHE A 392 -11.34 -3.45 11.71
C PHE A 392 -11.80 -4.72 10.98
N PHE A 393 -12.88 -4.58 10.21
CA PHE A 393 -13.42 -5.60 9.30
C PHE A 393 -13.27 -5.11 7.86
N ASP A 394 -13.21 -6.01 6.89
CA ASP A 394 -13.22 -5.63 5.46
C ASP A 394 -14.58 -5.09 5.01
N TRP A 395 -14.65 -4.60 3.76
CA TRP A 395 -15.87 -4.10 3.13
C TRP A 395 -17.08 -5.07 3.12
N ASN A 396 -16.84 -6.38 3.26
CA ASN A 396 -17.91 -7.38 3.32
C ASN A 396 -18.27 -7.76 4.77
N GLY A 397 -17.71 -7.07 5.76
CA GLY A 397 -17.92 -7.34 7.18
C GLY A 397 -17.15 -8.56 7.69
N VAL A 398 -16.15 -9.04 6.96
CA VAL A 398 -15.35 -10.22 7.33
C VAL A 398 -14.05 -9.76 7.97
N GLY A 399 -13.73 -10.34 9.14
CA GLY A 399 -12.52 -10.05 9.92
C GLY A 399 -11.47 -11.15 9.81
N GLY A 400 -11.39 -11.81 8.66
CA GLY A 400 -10.45 -12.90 8.41
C GLY A 400 -9.04 -12.39 8.11
N GLU A 401 -8.04 -13.26 8.21
CA GLU A 401 -6.67 -12.91 7.79
C GLU A 401 -6.58 -12.66 6.28
N ASN A 402 -7.35 -13.41 5.51
CA ASN A 402 -7.37 -13.35 4.03
C ASN A 402 -8.27 -12.23 3.48
N SER A 403 -8.85 -11.40 4.35
CA SER A 403 -9.79 -10.35 3.97
C SER A 403 -9.09 -9.08 3.44
N PHE A 404 -7.81 -8.91 3.74
CA PHE A 404 -7.10 -7.64 3.52
C PHE A 404 -5.99 -7.78 2.48
N SER A 405 -5.65 -6.67 1.82
CA SER A 405 -4.52 -6.59 0.86
C SER A 405 -3.14 -6.48 1.54
N PHE A 406 -3.11 -6.57 2.86
CA PHE A 406 -1.94 -6.52 3.73
C PHE A 406 -2.14 -7.45 4.93
N ASN A 407 -1.04 -7.78 5.63
CA ASN A 407 -1.12 -8.68 6.78
C ASN A 407 -1.68 -7.99 8.01
N THR A 408 -2.44 -8.75 8.79
CA THR A 408 -2.98 -8.31 10.06
C THR A 408 -2.74 -9.36 11.12
N ARG A 409 -2.52 -8.93 12.37
CA ARG A 409 -2.42 -9.83 13.51
C ARG A 409 -3.68 -9.77 14.37
N PRO A 410 -4.12 -10.88 14.97
CA PRO A 410 -5.35 -10.90 15.76
C PRO A 410 -5.23 -10.04 17.02
N VAL A 411 -6.37 -9.56 17.51
CA VAL A 411 -6.45 -8.96 18.86
C VAL A 411 -6.28 -10.09 19.88
N SER A 412 -5.27 -10.00 20.76
CA SER A 412 -5.07 -11.03 21.77
C SER A 412 -6.26 -11.14 22.74
N MET A 413 -6.66 -12.38 23.02
CA MET A 413 -7.67 -12.72 24.01
C MET A 413 -7.10 -12.74 25.44
N ASP A 414 -5.78 -12.86 25.58
CA ASP A 414 -5.11 -12.79 26.88
C ASP A 414 -5.13 -11.34 27.40
N PRO A 415 -5.75 -11.07 28.57
CA PRO A 415 -5.76 -9.74 29.16
C PRO A 415 -4.36 -9.13 29.39
N CYS A 416 -3.33 -9.96 29.56
CA CYS A 416 -1.96 -9.51 29.78
C CYS A 416 -1.23 -9.06 28.51
N GLN A 417 -1.60 -9.62 27.36
CA GLN A 417 -1.03 -9.26 26.06
C GLN A 417 -1.74 -8.06 25.43
N LYS A 418 -2.86 -7.60 26.01
CA LYS A 418 -3.56 -6.41 25.53
C LYS A 418 -2.75 -5.13 25.84
N PRO A 419 -2.54 -4.25 24.84
CA PRO A 419 -1.80 -3.02 25.05
C PRO A 419 -2.52 -2.06 25.99
N SER A 420 -1.77 -1.31 26.79
CA SER A 420 -2.27 -0.06 27.37
C SER A 420 -2.22 1.04 26.31
N LEU A 421 -3.38 1.59 25.98
CA LEU A 421 -3.56 2.59 24.93
C LEU A 421 -3.56 4.01 25.48
N TYR A 422 -2.92 4.91 24.75
CA TYR A 422 -2.87 6.34 25.06
C TYR A 422 -3.07 7.12 23.77
N PHE A 423 -3.96 8.11 23.77
CA PHE A 423 -4.19 8.97 22.61
C PHE A 423 -3.67 10.35 22.87
N VAL A 424 -3.22 11.03 21.81
CA VAL A 424 -2.78 12.42 21.92
C VAL A 424 -3.92 13.28 22.48
N SER A 425 -3.63 14.07 23.51
CA SER A 425 -4.54 15.05 24.08
C SER A 425 -4.18 16.46 23.62
N ASN A 426 -2.89 16.76 23.53
CA ASN A 426 -2.37 18.07 23.17
C ASN A 426 -0.98 17.95 22.52
N SER A 427 -0.65 18.88 21.63
CA SER A 427 0.66 18.97 20.98
C SER A 427 1.05 20.43 20.84
N LEU A 428 2.31 20.77 21.12
CA LEU A 428 2.83 22.13 21.01
C LEU A 428 4.26 22.15 20.45
N TYR A 429 4.59 23.20 19.72
CA TYR A 429 5.96 23.47 19.28
C TYR A 429 6.67 24.35 20.30
N ASN A 430 7.89 23.99 20.69
CA ASN A 430 8.75 24.77 21.55
C ASN A 430 9.87 25.41 20.70
N PRO A 431 9.82 26.74 20.44
CA PRO A 431 10.85 27.43 19.66
C PRO A 431 12.24 27.38 20.29
N LYS A 432 12.33 27.30 21.63
CA LYS A 432 13.63 27.32 22.34
C LYS A 432 14.43 26.04 22.12
N THR A 433 13.75 24.90 22.04
CA THR A 433 14.38 23.59 21.82
C THR A 433 14.29 23.13 20.37
N ASN A 434 13.55 23.87 19.53
CA ASN A 434 13.19 23.48 18.17
C ASN A 434 12.61 22.06 18.11
N GLN A 435 11.70 21.75 19.04
CA GLN A 435 11.07 20.43 19.17
C GLN A 435 9.58 20.59 19.41
N THR A 436 8.82 19.60 18.97
CA THR A 436 7.44 19.39 19.40
C THR A 436 7.42 18.61 20.71
N ALA A 437 6.47 18.95 21.56
CA ALA A 437 6.12 18.20 22.75
C ALA A 437 4.63 17.83 22.65
N SER A 438 4.33 16.54 22.71
CA SER A 438 2.96 16.02 22.68
C SER A 438 2.64 15.24 23.94
N GLU A 439 1.44 15.44 24.43
CA GLU A 439 0.88 14.80 25.61
C GLU A 439 -0.08 13.70 25.16
N TYR A 440 0.03 12.52 25.76
CA TYR A 440 -0.92 11.42 25.52
C TYR A 440 -1.54 10.96 26.83
N VAL A 441 -2.86 10.77 26.80
CA VAL A 441 -3.66 10.40 27.95
C VAL A 441 -4.16 8.98 27.79
N ARG A 442 -4.11 8.24 28.89
CA ARG A 442 -4.54 6.83 28.92
C ARG A 442 -6.01 6.70 28.56
N PHE A 443 -6.29 5.85 27.57
CA PHE A 443 -7.63 5.39 27.26
C PHE A 443 -7.96 4.15 28.10
N ARG A 444 -9.06 4.23 28.86
CA ARG A 444 -9.49 3.16 29.75
C ARG A 444 -10.46 2.25 29.01
N VAL A 445 -9.99 1.04 28.68
CA VAL A 445 -10.84 -0.03 28.17
C VAL A 445 -11.16 -0.97 29.34
N PRO A 446 -12.44 -1.33 29.58
CA PRO A 446 -12.80 -2.38 30.51
C PRO A 446 -12.11 -3.68 30.10
N ASN A 447 -11.23 -4.19 30.95
CA ASN A 447 -10.45 -5.37 30.63
C ASN A 447 -10.28 -6.23 31.88
N LYS A 448 -10.23 -7.55 31.71
CA LYS A 448 -9.96 -8.46 32.83
C LYS A 448 -8.57 -8.13 33.41
N LYS A 449 -8.39 -8.33 34.71
CA LYS A 449 -7.09 -8.08 35.36
C LYS A 449 -6.04 -9.03 34.78
N CYS A 450 -4.92 -8.46 34.34
CA CYS A 450 -3.75 -9.25 34.01
C CYS A 450 -3.18 -9.93 35.27
N ARG A 451 -2.77 -11.19 35.14
CA ARG A 451 -2.20 -12.01 36.23
C ARG A 451 -0.67 -12.12 36.18
N TRP A 452 -0.01 -11.56 35.16
CA TRP A 452 1.44 -11.53 35.12
C TRP A 452 1.98 -10.68 36.28
N LYS A 453 3.08 -11.14 36.88
CA LYS A 453 3.75 -10.46 38.00
C LYS A 453 4.72 -9.37 37.54
N THR A 454 4.71 -9.05 36.25
CA THR A 454 5.50 -7.98 35.63
C THR A 454 4.96 -6.61 35.98
N ALA A 455 5.77 -5.57 35.74
CA ALA A 455 5.33 -4.20 35.99
C ALA A 455 4.10 -3.89 35.13
N ASP A 456 2.99 -3.47 35.74
CA ASP A 456 1.76 -3.16 35.00
C ASP A 456 1.88 -1.79 34.30
N PRO A 457 1.75 -1.71 32.96
CA PRO A 457 1.71 -0.44 32.23
C PRO A 457 0.56 0.47 32.68
N ALA A 458 -0.50 -0.08 33.28
CA ALA A 458 -1.66 0.66 33.77
C ALA A 458 -1.33 1.73 34.82
N ARG A 459 -0.18 1.64 35.49
CA ARG A 459 0.25 2.66 36.46
C ARG A 459 0.56 4.00 35.80
N ILE A 460 0.94 3.99 34.52
CA ILE A 460 1.19 5.19 33.73
C ILE A 460 -0.17 5.79 33.35
N SER A 461 -0.37 7.07 33.63
CA SER A 461 -1.58 7.80 33.27
C SER A 461 -1.36 8.77 32.11
N ARG A 462 -0.11 9.21 31.92
CA ARG A 462 0.27 10.24 30.96
C ARG A 462 1.60 9.89 30.29
N LEU A 463 1.73 10.21 29.02
CA LEU A 463 2.99 10.18 28.30
C LEU A 463 3.32 11.58 27.78
N GLU A 464 4.60 11.91 27.78
CA GLU A 464 5.16 13.10 27.12
C GLU A 464 6.09 12.61 26.03
N VAL A 465 5.81 12.95 24.77
CA VAL A 465 6.64 12.58 23.62
C VAL A 465 7.26 13.83 23.04
N TYR A 466 8.59 13.84 22.95
CA TYR A 466 9.36 14.91 22.31
C TYR A 466 9.82 14.45 20.93
N LYS A 467 9.65 15.29 19.92
CA LYS A 467 10.10 15.01 18.55
C LYS A 467 10.57 16.28 17.87
N LYS A 468 11.75 16.24 17.25
CA LYS A 468 12.19 17.30 16.32
C LYS A 468 11.44 17.16 14.98
N PRO A 469 10.75 18.20 14.48
CA PRO A 469 10.16 18.17 13.14
C PRO A 469 11.22 17.88 12.08
N ASP A 470 10.87 17.07 11.09
CA ASP A 470 11.77 16.70 9.99
C ASP A 470 11.02 16.72 8.66
N PRO A 471 10.85 17.92 8.06
CA PRO A 471 10.09 18.07 6.83
C PRO A 471 10.73 17.37 5.62
N THR A 472 12.03 17.07 5.70
CA THR A 472 12.86 16.41 4.68
C THR A 472 12.96 14.90 4.87
N MET A 473 12.21 14.33 5.83
CA MET A 473 12.22 12.89 6.13
C MET A 473 12.05 12.02 4.87
N TRP A 474 11.18 12.46 3.96
CA TRP A 474 10.80 11.72 2.75
C TRP A 474 11.67 12.03 1.53
N ASP A 475 12.67 12.91 1.68
CA ASP A 475 13.70 13.17 0.66
C ASP A 475 14.85 12.15 0.74
N ARG A 476 14.80 11.28 1.76
CA ARG A 476 15.78 10.23 2.05
C ARG A 476 15.12 8.86 1.92
N ALA A 477 15.93 7.81 1.88
CA ALA A 477 15.53 6.43 1.93
C ALA A 477 14.50 6.20 3.04
N PRO A 478 13.37 5.53 2.75
CA PRO A 478 12.35 5.26 3.75
C PRO A 478 12.97 4.54 4.95
N ARG A 479 12.92 5.17 6.12
CA ARG A 479 13.34 4.56 7.38
C ARG A 479 12.54 5.19 8.50
N ARG A 480 11.93 4.37 9.36
CA ARG A 480 11.19 4.91 10.51
C ARG A 480 12.12 5.65 11.47
N ASN A 481 11.54 6.51 12.31
CA ASN A 481 12.23 7.02 13.48
C ASN A 481 12.30 5.95 14.59
N CYS A 482 13.22 6.16 15.52
CA CYS A 482 13.40 5.33 16.71
C CYS A 482 12.91 6.12 17.93
N CYS A 483 12.32 5.42 18.92
CA CYS A 483 12.00 6.04 20.20
C CYS A 483 13.01 5.70 21.29
N ARG A 484 13.04 6.50 22.36
CA ARG A 484 13.90 6.33 23.54
C ARG A 484 13.15 6.76 24.78
N ILE A 485 13.09 5.92 25.80
CA ILE A 485 12.45 6.31 27.06
C ILE A 485 13.44 7.16 27.88
N LEU A 486 13.04 8.38 28.23
CA LEU A 486 13.86 9.29 29.03
C LEU A 486 13.59 9.13 30.53
N PRO A 487 14.61 9.35 31.39
CA PRO A 487 14.41 9.45 32.83
C PRO A 487 13.41 10.57 33.18
N THR A 488 12.54 10.30 34.16
CA THR A 488 11.59 11.31 34.64
C THR A 488 11.36 11.19 36.14
N LYS A 489 11.23 12.33 36.81
CA LYS A 489 10.84 12.42 38.23
C LYS A 489 9.31 12.55 38.41
N LYS A 490 8.56 12.74 37.31
CA LYS A 490 7.10 12.91 37.34
C LYS A 490 6.44 11.57 37.64
N LYS A 491 5.68 11.49 38.74
CA LYS A 491 4.93 10.29 39.12
C LYS A 491 3.89 9.96 38.04
N ARG A 492 3.74 8.67 37.71
CA ARG A 492 2.77 8.13 36.73
C ARG A 492 2.89 8.71 35.32
N THR A 493 4.02 9.33 34.99
CA THR A 493 4.33 9.83 33.65
C THR A 493 5.51 9.06 33.07
N LEU A 494 5.46 8.79 31.78
CA LEU A 494 6.58 8.26 31.02
C LEU A 494 6.97 9.29 29.95
N VAL A 495 8.27 9.57 29.82
CA VAL A 495 8.78 10.54 28.84
C VAL A 495 9.49 9.78 27.74
N ILE A 496 9.23 10.13 26.48
CA ILE A 496 9.75 9.45 25.30
C ILE A 496 10.32 10.50 24.34
N ASP A 497 11.52 10.26 23.82
CA ASP A 497 12.11 10.99 22.69
C ASP A 497 11.90 10.18 21.41
N VAL A 498 11.51 10.84 20.31
CA VAL A 498 11.41 10.24 18.97
C VAL A 498 12.31 11.03 18.03
N GLY A 499 13.18 10.33 17.31
CA GLY A 499 14.05 10.96 16.32
C GLY A 499 14.77 9.95 15.43
N VAL A 500 15.74 10.43 14.66
CA VAL A 500 16.55 9.59 13.77
C VAL A 500 17.23 8.47 14.57
N CYS A 501 17.24 7.26 14.00
CA CYS A 501 17.93 6.10 14.59
C CYS A 501 19.45 6.30 14.57
N ARG A 502 20.15 5.88 15.62
CA ARG A 502 21.63 5.94 15.68
C ARG A 502 22.22 4.72 14.98
N ASP A 503 23.45 4.83 14.46
CA ASP A 503 24.12 3.75 13.73
C ASP A 503 24.36 2.54 14.64
N GLY A 504 23.92 1.35 14.21
CA GLY A 504 24.27 0.05 14.79
C GLY A 504 23.82 -0.24 16.22
N LEU A 505 23.04 0.63 16.89
CA LEU A 505 22.59 0.38 18.25
C LEU A 505 21.13 -0.08 18.27
N PRO A 506 20.81 -1.23 18.92
CA PRO A 506 19.44 -1.61 19.19
C PRO A 506 18.73 -0.54 20.02
N LEU A 507 17.40 -0.60 20.00
CA LEU A 507 16.41 0.32 20.58
C LEU A 507 16.42 0.39 22.13
N ASP A 508 17.59 0.19 22.74
CA ASP A 508 17.78 -0.01 24.17
C ASP A 508 18.34 1.22 24.87
N ASN A 509 17.78 1.48 26.05
CA ASN A 509 18.16 2.59 26.93
C ASN A 509 19.34 2.29 27.87
N LYS A 510 19.99 1.14 27.71
CA LYS A 510 21.21 0.81 28.45
C LYS A 510 22.19 0.13 27.51
N ALA A 511 23.31 0.80 27.28
CA ALA A 511 24.56 0.11 27.00
C ALA A 511 24.83 -0.87 28.16
N SER A 512 24.46 -2.15 28.03
CA SER A 512 24.98 -3.27 28.82
C SER A 512 24.32 -4.61 28.45
N TRP A 513 24.63 -5.12 27.26
CA TRP A 513 25.02 -6.52 27.03
C TRP A 513 26.34 -6.42 26.25
N PRO A 514 27.30 -7.35 26.41
CA PRO A 514 28.71 -7.05 26.13
C PRO A 514 28.91 -6.67 24.66
N ALA A 515 29.00 -5.36 24.41
CA ALA A 515 29.62 -4.86 23.22
C ALA A 515 31.05 -5.41 23.26
N CYS A 516 31.36 -6.36 22.39
CA CYS A 516 32.74 -6.60 22.03
C CYS A 516 33.25 -5.34 21.34
N ILE A 517 33.77 -4.41 22.15
CA ILE A 517 34.70 -3.39 21.68
C ILE A 517 35.93 -4.18 21.24
N ILE A 518 35.99 -4.50 19.94
CA ILE A 518 37.26 -4.86 19.33
C ILE A 518 38.00 -3.53 19.14
N PRO A 519 39.16 -3.33 19.79
CA PRO A 519 39.94 -2.12 19.57
C PRO A 519 40.36 -2.10 18.09
N ALA A 520 40.23 -0.93 17.46
CA ALA A 520 40.81 -0.67 16.16
C ALA A 520 42.31 -0.99 16.23
N ARG A 521 42.71 -2.13 15.66
CA ARG A 521 44.11 -2.44 15.38
C ARG A 521 44.31 -2.42 13.87
N GLU A 522 45.31 -1.63 13.50
CA GLU A 522 45.99 -1.48 12.20
C GLU A 522 45.37 -2.23 11.02
N ILE A 523 44.81 -1.43 10.11
CA ILE A 523 44.51 -1.83 8.74
C ILE A 523 45.86 -2.06 8.06
N LEU A 524 46.22 -3.32 7.84
CA LEU A 524 47.13 -3.70 6.77
C LEU A 524 46.46 -3.33 5.45
N GLU A 525 46.96 -2.30 4.79
CA GLU A 525 46.59 -1.96 3.42
C GLU A 525 46.99 -3.12 2.49
N ILE A 526 45.99 -3.90 2.08
CA ILE A 526 46.08 -4.75 0.89
C ILE A 526 45.34 -4.00 -0.22
N PRO A 527 46.03 -3.53 -1.27
CA PRO A 527 45.37 -2.81 -2.34
C PRO A 527 44.60 -3.79 -3.24
N VAL A 528 43.63 -3.21 -3.96
CA VAL A 528 42.71 -3.80 -4.95
C VAL A 528 41.40 -4.35 -4.35
N ARG A 529 40.30 -3.60 -4.50
CA ARG A 529 38.94 -4.13 -4.72
C ARG A 529 37.96 -3.05 -5.17
N THR A 530 37.30 -3.34 -6.29
CA THR A 530 36.07 -2.73 -6.80
C THR A 530 35.10 -2.31 -5.69
N PHE A 531 34.62 -1.07 -5.73
CA PHE A 531 33.53 -0.60 -4.85
C PHE A 531 32.27 -1.42 -5.14
N LEU A 532 31.86 -2.28 -4.19
CA LEU A 532 30.57 -2.96 -4.23
C LEU A 532 29.54 -2.05 -3.53
N ASP A 533 28.66 -1.42 -4.30
CA ASP A 533 27.64 -0.50 -3.78
C ASP A 533 26.35 -1.24 -3.33
N TRP A 534 26.12 -2.44 -3.86
CA TRP A 534 24.93 -3.26 -3.64
C TRP A 534 25.29 -4.74 -3.54
N ASN A 535 24.56 -5.46 -2.67
CA ASN A 535 24.58 -6.93 -2.65
C ASN A 535 23.23 -7.47 -3.10
N GLY A 536 23.24 -8.27 -4.17
CA GLY A 536 22.08 -9.04 -4.62
C GLY A 536 22.09 -10.43 -3.97
N VAL A 537 20.96 -10.85 -3.45
CA VAL A 537 20.72 -12.22 -2.95
C VAL A 537 19.62 -12.84 -3.80
N GLY A 538 19.81 -14.06 -4.26
CA GLY A 538 18.81 -14.81 -5.01
C GLY A 538 19.12 -16.30 -5.02
N ASP A 539 18.08 -17.11 -5.21
CA ASP A 539 18.23 -18.56 -5.33
C ASP A 539 18.95 -18.95 -6.64
N ASP A 540 19.50 -20.18 -6.70
CA ASP A 540 20.16 -20.71 -7.92
C ASP A 540 19.17 -20.97 -9.07
N THR A 541 17.88 -20.74 -8.83
CA THR A 541 16.78 -20.79 -9.80
C THR A 541 16.36 -19.42 -10.33
N VAL A 542 16.94 -18.31 -9.84
CA VAL A 542 16.60 -16.96 -10.29
C VAL A 542 17.37 -16.61 -11.55
N PHE A 543 16.66 -16.27 -12.62
CA PHE A 543 17.26 -15.68 -13.81
C PHE A 543 17.44 -14.17 -13.62
N VAL A 544 18.68 -13.74 -13.36
CA VAL A 544 19.01 -12.33 -13.15
C VAL A 544 19.34 -11.66 -14.48
N VAL A 545 18.51 -10.70 -14.89
CA VAL A 545 18.82 -9.81 -16.04
C VAL A 545 19.79 -8.71 -15.57
N ALA A 546 21.05 -9.10 -15.37
CA ALA A 546 22.09 -8.23 -14.80
C ALA A 546 22.45 -7.07 -15.74
N ASP A 547 22.54 -7.36 -17.05
CA ASP A 547 22.96 -6.37 -18.04
C ASP A 547 21.85 -5.32 -18.24
N ASN A 548 22.17 -4.08 -17.88
CA ASN A 548 21.34 -2.87 -17.94
C ASN A 548 20.15 -2.78 -16.97
N ASN A 549 19.40 -3.84 -16.69
CA ASN A 549 18.17 -3.71 -15.90
C ASN A 549 18.43 -3.60 -14.40
N LEU A 550 19.20 -4.51 -13.81
CA LEU A 550 19.52 -4.44 -12.38
C LEU A 550 20.34 -3.18 -12.06
N VAL A 551 21.27 -2.81 -12.94
CA VAL A 551 22.06 -1.56 -12.82
C VAL A 551 21.17 -0.31 -12.91
N ARG A 552 20.19 -0.27 -13.83
CA ARG A 552 19.24 0.85 -13.90
C ARG A 552 18.35 0.91 -12.66
N VAL A 553 17.89 -0.23 -12.16
CA VAL A 553 17.08 -0.29 -10.93
C VAL A 553 17.89 0.23 -9.74
N SER A 554 19.11 -0.26 -9.53
CA SER A 554 19.97 0.20 -8.42
C SER A 554 20.37 1.67 -8.55
N SER A 555 20.57 2.18 -9.77
CA SER A 555 20.91 3.60 -10.01
C SER A 555 19.82 4.60 -9.64
N LYS A 556 18.58 4.15 -9.41
CA LYS A 556 17.49 5.02 -8.90
C LYS A 556 17.72 5.45 -7.46
N TYR A 557 18.58 4.75 -6.73
CA TYR A 557 18.71 4.84 -5.29
C TYR A 557 20.08 5.42 -4.89
N ASP A 558 20.09 6.25 -3.84
CA ASP A 558 21.32 6.75 -3.26
C ASP A 558 22.05 5.62 -2.50
N HIS A 559 23.18 5.18 -3.03
CA HIS A 559 23.99 4.09 -2.47
C HIS A 559 24.54 4.37 -1.07
N ASN A 560 24.50 5.63 -0.61
CA ASN A 560 24.92 6.00 0.75
C ASN A 560 23.80 5.83 1.80
N GLN A 561 22.61 5.40 1.39
CA GLN A 561 21.45 5.25 2.27
C GLN A 561 21.02 3.78 2.40
N PHE A 562 20.21 3.50 3.42
CA PHE A 562 19.75 2.13 3.71
C PHE A 562 18.54 1.75 2.85
N TYR A 563 18.78 0.85 1.90
CA TYR A 563 17.74 0.30 1.04
C TYR A 563 17.71 -1.23 1.11
N TYR A 564 16.48 -1.74 1.19
CA TYR A 564 16.12 -3.14 0.96
C TYR A 564 15.11 -3.15 -0.19
N ILE A 565 15.54 -3.59 -1.37
CA ILE A 565 14.72 -3.59 -2.59
C ILE A 565 14.41 -5.01 -3.05
N GLY A 566 13.19 -5.23 -3.52
CA GLY A 566 12.74 -6.53 -4.00
C GLY A 566 11.24 -6.56 -4.20
N SER A 567 10.66 -7.75 -4.32
CA SER A 567 9.22 -7.93 -4.42
C SER A 567 8.73 -8.97 -3.42
N THR A 568 7.46 -8.84 -3.06
CA THR A 568 6.76 -9.84 -2.25
C THR A 568 6.32 -11.02 -3.13
N LEU A 569 5.93 -12.13 -2.51
CA LEU A 569 5.42 -13.32 -3.19
C LEU A 569 4.27 -12.98 -4.17
N GLU A 570 4.28 -13.63 -5.34
CA GLU A 570 3.24 -13.47 -6.37
C GLU A 570 2.02 -14.41 -6.16
N SER A 571 2.18 -15.53 -5.44
CA SER A 571 1.11 -16.52 -5.30
C SER A 571 0.24 -16.30 -4.05
N HIS A 572 -0.98 -15.82 -4.23
CA HIS A 572 -1.91 -15.51 -3.14
C HIS A 572 -2.31 -16.69 -2.24
N MET A 573 -2.17 -17.96 -2.68
CA MET A 573 -2.55 -19.15 -1.87
C MET A 573 -1.48 -19.61 -0.86
N GLN A 574 -0.24 -19.12 -0.94
CA GLN A 574 0.83 -19.45 0.03
C GLN A 574 1.02 -18.36 1.11
N ASN A 575 0.15 -17.35 1.13
CA ASN A 575 0.17 -16.20 2.04
C ASN A 575 -0.12 -16.52 3.53
N MET A 576 -0.36 -17.78 3.88
CA MET A 576 -0.96 -18.11 5.18
C MET A 576 0.01 -18.03 6.38
N ASP A 577 1.30 -17.70 6.17
CA ASP A 577 2.30 -17.64 7.25
C ASP A 577 3.36 -16.51 7.13
N PHE A 578 3.29 -15.62 6.13
CA PHE A 578 4.46 -14.79 5.76
C PHE A 578 4.14 -13.30 5.53
N SER A 579 5.03 -12.43 6.01
CA SER A 579 4.94 -10.96 6.02
C SER A 579 4.97 -10.29 4.63
N TYR A 580 3.93 -9.52 4.26
CA TYR A 580 3.91 -8.61 3.08
C TYR A 580 4.98 -7.49 3.09
N GLY A 581 5.80 -7.41 4.13
CA GLY A 581 6.94 -6.50 4.26
C GLY A 581 8.30 -7.12 3.90
N MET A 582 8.33 -8.39 3.47
CA MET A 582 9.55 -9.14 3.17
C MET A 582 9.66 -9.43 1.67
N ALA A 583 10.86 -9.28 1.11
CA ALA A 583 11.19 -9.82 -0.20
C ALA A 583 11.59 -11.29 -0.08
N TYR A 584 11.12 -12.11 -1.02
CA TYR A 584 11.39 -13.53 -1.03
C TYR A 584 12.60 -13.83 -1.91
N GLY A 585 13.56 -14.60 -1.39
CA GLY A 585 14.82 -14.94 -2.06
C GLY A 585 14.63 -15.66 -3.39
N GLY A 586 13.51 -16.39 -3.53
CA GLY A 586 13.13 -17.07 -4.77
C GLY A 586 12.82 -16.15 -5.95
N GLY A 587 12.65 -14.84 -5.74
CA GLY A 587 12.61 -13.82 -6.79
C GLY A 587 13.80 -12.86 -6.79
N GLY A 588 14.72 -13.06 -5.84
CA GLY A 588 15.84 -12.18 -5.56
C GLY A 588 15.46 -10.90 -4.81
N PHE A 589 16.44 -10.32 -4.12
CA PHE A 589 16.38 -8.98 -3.52
C PHE A 589 17.77 -8.36 -3.49
N ALA A 590 17.86 -7.04 -3.29
CA ALA A 590 19.13 -6.36 -3.12
C ALA A 590 19.15 -5.45 -1.88
N ILE A 591 20.32 -5.37 -1.26
CA ILE A 591 20.58 -4.56 -0.07
C ILE A 591 21.75 -3.62 -0.36
N SER A 592 21.61 -2.34 -0.01
CA SER A 592 22.65 -1.31 -0.14
C SER A 592 23.86 -1.60 0.78
N TYR A 593 25.08 -1.31 0.32
CA TYR A 593 26.32 -1.60 1.06
C TYR A 593 26.43 -1.02 2.48
N PRO A 594 25.98 0.23 2.78
CA PRO A 594 26.02 0.76 4.14
C PRO A 594 25.22 -0.09 5.14
N LEU A 595 24.16 -0.76 4.68
CA LEU A 595 23.32 -1.62 5.49
C LEU A 595 24.01 -2.96 5.82
N GLU A 596 24.80 -3.50 4.89
CA GLU A 596 25.62 -4.69 5.12
C GLU A 596 26.71 -4.43 6.18
N LYS A 597 27.39 -3.28 6.09
CA LYS A 597 28.44 -2.88 7.04
C LYS A 597 27.96 -2.71 8.48
N ALA A 598 26.65 -2.65 8.72
CA ALA A 598 26.09 -2.51 10.06
C ALA A 598 26.41 -3.71 10.99
N LYS A 599 26.97 -4.83 10.49
CA LYS A 599 27.44 -6.00 11.28
C LYS A 599 26.45 -6.52 12.34
N MET A 600 25.15 -6.33 12.12
CA MET A 600 24.10 -6.65 13.10
C MET A 600 23.47 -8.03 12.90
N GLN A 601 23.77 -8.72 11.80
CA GLN A 601 23.10 -9.97 11.47
C GLN A 601 23.35 -11.04 12.54
N ASP A 602 24.58 -11.21 13.02
CA ASP A 602 24.92 -12.24 14.01
C ASP A 602 24.17 -12.06 15.34
N GLU A 603 24.19 -10.85 15.92
CA GLU A 603 23.46 -10.57 17.17
C GLU A 603 21.94 -10.63 17.01
N CYS A 604 21.42 -10.17 15.87
CA CYS A 604 20.00 -10.22 15.57
C CYS A 604 19.51 -11.66 15.39
N LEU A 605 20.25 -12.51 14.68
CA LEU A 605 19.89 -13.92 14.47
C LEU A 605 19.75 -14.68 15.79
N HIS A 606 20.56 -14.36 16.80
CA HIS A 606 20.42 -14.92 18.15
C HIS A 606 19.10 -14.53 18.84
N ARG A 607 18.49 -13.39 18.50
CA ARG A 607 17.16 -12.99 19.00
C ARG A 607 16.00 -13.75 18.32
N TYR A 608 16.26 -14.38 17.18
CA TYR A 608 15.26 -14.98 16.31
C TYR A 608 15.54 -16.46 15.97
N PRO A 609 15.84 -17.34 16.95
CA PRO A 609 16.29 -18.70 16.68
C PRO A 609 15.22 -19.61 16.04
N ASN A 610 13.95 -19.22 16.12
CA ASN A 610 12.81 -20.04 15.70
C ASN A 610 12.23 -19.62 14.34
N LEU A 611 12.86 -18.68 13.61
CA LEU A 611 12.36 -18.24 12.31
C LEU A 611 12.65 -19.27 11.24
N TYR A 612 11.69 -19.44 10.32
CA TYR A 612 11.79 -20.41 9.25
C TYR A 612 12.34 -19.73 7.99
N GLY A 613 13.52 -20.16 7.54
CA GLY A 613 14.15 -19.69 6.31
C GLY A 613 15.02 -18.44 6.48
N SER A 614 15.95 -18.27 5.55
CA SER A 614 16.90 -17.15 5.50
C SER A 614 16.19 -15.80 5.34
N ASP A 615 15.17 -15.74 4.47
CA ASP A 615 14.49 -14.51 4.11
C ASP A 615 13.77 -13.89 5.31
N GLN A 616 13.07 -14.72 6.11
CA GLN A 616 12.41 -14.28 7.34
C GLN A 616 13.39 -13.71 8.36
N SER A 617 14.57 -14.31 8.44
CA SER A 617 15.60 -13.90 9.37
C SER A 617 16.21 -12.56 8.98
N ILE A 618 16.49 -12.36 7.69
CA ILE A 618 16.96 -11.10 7.13
C ILE A 618 15.91 -10.00 7.35
N TYR A 619 14.64 -10.26 7.02
CA TYR A 619 13.56 -9.30 7.24
C TYR A 619 13.41 -8.92 8.71
N ALA A 620 13.49 -9.87 9.64
CA ALA A 620 13.38 -9.55 11.07
C ALA A 620 14.47 -8.56 11.53
N CYS A 621 15.70 -8.71 11.04
CA CYS A 621 16.79 -7.79 11.36
C CYS A 621 16.62 -6.41 10.71
N LEU A 622 16.18 -6.36 9.46
CA LEU A 622 15.89 -5.09 8.77
C LEU A 622 14.72 -4.34 9.44
N ALA A 623 13.71 -5.10 9.88
CA ALA A 623 12.60 -4.58 10.65
C ALA A 623 13.06 -4.03 12.00
N GLU A 624 14.13 -4.50 12.65
CA GLU A 624 14.68 -3.83 13.85
C GLU A 624 15.41 -2.53 13.52
N LEU A 625 16.10 -2.49 12.38
CA LEU A 625 16.79 -1.29 11.87
C LEU A 625 15.84 -0.20 11.37
N GLY A 626 14.57 -0.55 11.18
CA GLY A 626 13.55 0.34 10.66
C GLY A 626 13.61 0.54 9.16
N VAL A 627 14.24 -0.39 8.44
CA VAL A 627 14.37 -0.37 6.99
C VAL A 627 13.24 -1.23 6.40
N PRO A 628 12.20 -0.63 5.78
CA PRO A 628 11.14 -1.36 5.11
C PRO A 628 11.61 -1.94 3.78
N LEU A 629 10.87 -2.93 3.26
CA LEU A 629 10.96 -3.31 1.85
C LEU A 629 10.48 -2.16 0.96
N THR A 630 11.38 -1.69 0.09
CA THR A 630 11.05 -0.84 -1.04
C THR A 630 10.69 -1.74 -2.23
N ARG A 631 9.41 -1.78 -2.59
CA ARG A 631 8.93 -2.68 -3.65
C ARG A 631 9.42 -2.23 -5.02
N GLU A 632 10.10 -3.13 -5.71
CA GLU A 632 10.50 -2.99 -7.10
C GLU A 632 9.78 -4.05 -7.96
N PRO A 633 8.84 -3.66 -8.84
CA PRO A 633 8.01 -4.60 -9.60
C PRO A 633 8.77 -5.55 -10.51
N GLY A 634 10.04 -5.29 -10.81
CA GLY A 634 10.88 -6.14 -11.68
C GLY A 634 11.44 -7.39 -11.02
N PHE A 635 11.22 -7.58 -9.71
CA PHE A 635 11.58 -8.81 -9.00
C PHE A 635 10.39 -9.76 -9.01
N HIS A 636 10.59 -10.98 -9.52
CA HIS A 636 9.52 -11.93 -9.78
C HIS A 636 9.87 -13.29 -9.20
N GLN A 637 8.91 -13.92 -8.53
CA GLN A 637 9.05 -15.28 -8.01
C GLN A 637 7.96 -16.17 -8.59
N ALA A 638 8.36 -17.20 -9.32
CA ALA A 638 7.45 -18.29 -9.65
C ALA A 638 7.25 -19.21 -8.43
N PRO A 639 6.01 -19.59 -8.07
CA PRO A 639 5.83 -20.73 -7.17
C PRO A 639 6.50 -21.97 -7.79
N ARG A 640 7.07 -22.86 -6.96
CA ARG A 640 7.78 -24.08 -7.40
C ARG A 640 7.07 -24.74 -8.59
N GLY A 641 7.67 -24.64 -9.77
CA GLY A 641 7.13 -25.18 -11.02
C GLY A 641 7.31 -26.69 -11.13
N ASN A 642 6.40 -27.33 -11.85
CA ASN A 642 6.41 -28.75 -12.21
C ASN A 642 7.70 -29.13 -12.96
N CYS A 643 8.27 -30.30 -12.67
CA CYS A 643 9.39 -30.85 -13.42
C CYS A 643 8.92 -31.36 -14.79
N CYS A 644 9.76 -31.17 -15.81
CA CYS A 644 9.51 -31.66 -17.16
C CYS A 644 10.53 -32.75 -17.53
N ARG A 645 10.07 -33.84 -18.14
CA ARG A 645 10.92 -34.90 -18.69
C ARG A 645 10.96 -34.78 -20.20
N ILE A 646 12.16 -34.68 -20.79
CA ILE A 646 12.32 -34.75 -22.24
C ILE A 646 12.24 -36.22 -22.65
N LEU A 647 11.26 -36.57 -23.48
CA LEU A 647 11.12 -37.91 -24.03
C LEU A 647 11.93 -38.04 -25.33
N PRO A 648 12.66 -39.15 -25.53
CA PRO A 648 13.39 -39.38 -26.77
C PRO A 648 12.40 -39.50 -27.94
N THR A 649 12.61 -38.70 -28.98
CA THR A 649 11.82 -38.74 -30.22
C THR A 649 12.69 -39.20 -31.39
N LYS A 650 12.11 -40.02 -32.27
CA LYS A 650 12.78 -40.52 -33.48
C LYS A 650 12.74 -39.52 -34.64
N LYS A 651 12.04 -38.38 -34.50
CA LYS A 651 11.95 -37.34 -35.53
C LYS A 651 13.07 -36.30 -35.34
N LYS A 652 13.96 -36.16 -36.34
CA LYS A 652 14.99 -35.10 -36.37
C LYS A 652 14.32 -33.73 -36.24
N ARG A 653 14.84 -32.87 -35.34
CA ARG A 653 14.35 -31.52 -35.01
C ARG A 653 12.95 -31.46 -34.34
N SER A 654 12.59 -32.44 -33.53
CA SER A 654 11.43 -32.33 -32.64
C SER A 654 11.84 -32.59 -31.19
N LEU A 655 11.14 -31.98 -30.25
CA LEU A 655 11.31 -32.18 -28.80
C LEU A 655 9.94 -32.56 -28.23
N VAL A 656 9.85 -33.64 -27.47
CA VAL A 656 8.61 -34.03 -26.76
C VAL A 656 8.86 -33.83 -25.27
N ILE A 657 8.09 -32.94 -24.66
CA ILE A 657 8.21 -32.60 -23.24
C ILE A 657 6.98 -33.16 -22.51
N ASP A 658 7.23 -34.04 -21.54
CA ASP A 658 6.20 -34.52 -20.61
C ASP A 658 6.25 -33.66 -19.34
N VAL A 659 5.13 -33.03 -18.98
CA VAL A 659 5.01 -32.09 -17.85
C VAL A 659 4.14 -32.73 -16.78
N GLY A 660 4.73 -33.05 -15.62
CA GLY A 660 4.04 -33.75 -14.53
C GLY A 660 4.17 -33.06 -13.17
N VAL A 661 3.14 -33.21 -12.32
CA VAL A 661 3.15 -32.73 -10.92
C VAL A 661 4.05 -33.61 -10.06
N VAL A 662 5.02 -33.01 -9.38
CA VAL A 662 6.06 -33.73 -8.61
C VAL A 662 5.45 -34.38 -7.35
N ARG A 663 5.48 -35.71 -7.28
CA ARG A 663 5.56 -36.46 -6.01
C ARG A 663 7.05 -36.61 -5.63
N PRO A 664 7.39 -36.71 -4.33
CA PRO A 664 8.76 -36.56 -3.86
C PRO A 664 9.65 -37.68 -4.43
N LEU A 665 10.42 -37.35 -5.46
CA LEU A 665 11.50 -38.19 -5.98
C LEU A 665 12.82 -37.41 -5.86
N LYS A 666 13.88 -38.19 -5.59
CA LYS A 666 15.23 -37.72 -5.28
C LYS A 666 15.73 -36.77 -6.37
N SER A 667 16.43 -35.71 -5.97
CA SER A 667 16.89 -34.61 -6.83
C SER A 667 17.87 -34.99 -7.95
N SER A 668 18.23 -36.27 -8.09
CA SER A 668 19.14 -36.80 -9.11
C SER A 668 18.55 -36.86 -10.51
N ASP A 669 17.21 -36.79 -10.65
CA ASP A 669 16.53 -37.03 -11.93
C ASP A 669 16.14 -35.73 -12.68
N CYS A 670 16.55 -34.57 -12.16
CA CYS A 670 16.29 -33.26 -12.78
C CYS A 670 17.51 -32.77 -13.57
N LEU A 671 17.35 -32.59 -14.89
CA LEU A 671 18.36 -31.92 -15.73
C LEU A 671 18.29 -30.41 -15.52
N LYS A 672 19.36 -29.79 -15.01
CA LYS A 672 19.57 -28.34 -15.06
C LYS A 672 19.74 -27.93 -16.53
N LEU A 673 18.85 -27.07 -17.03
CA LEU A 673 19.04 -26.40 -18.33
C LEU A 673 20.27 -25.49 -18.24
N LYS A 674 21.40 -25.94 -18.80
CA LYS A 674 22.51 -25.06 -19.16
C LYS A 674 22.26 -24.54 -20.57
N GLU A 675 22.33 -23.22 -20.71
CA GLU A 675 22.39 -22.36 -21.91
C GLU A 675 22.04 -22.99 -23.27
N ILE A 676 21.01 -22.43 -23.92
CA ILE A 676 20.81 -22.46 -25.38
C ILE A 676 20.94 -21.03 -25.89
#